data_AF-A0AAW2H9D9-F1
#
_entry.id   AF-A0AAW2H9D9-F1
#
_cell.length_a   1.000
_cell.length_b   1.000
_cell.length_c   1.000
_cell.angle_alpha   90.00
_cell.angle_beta   90.00
_cell.angle_gamma   90.00
#
_symmetry.space_group_name_H-M   'P 1'
#
loop_
_entity.id
_entity.type
_entity.pdbx_description
1 polymer ?
#
loop_
_entity_poly.entity_id
_entity_poly.type
_entity_poly.pdbx_seq_one_letter_code
_entity_poly.pdbx_strand_id
1 'polypeptide(L)'
;MEFNYPVSPRVFRALQMVDIEELSKCSHSEIRPILPCLVRMSLISPLDSTKECSEGRRELLKLLTAIEHVNSIVALLSIDFHSLEVDVKREQQIRQKHGSQMESTLVHSIQNGLALEFERSDSTKRLRLVLSEILSIASQINQHNDTFIKQSDLFDNGVYLEEVCDVLCIALAELPALLALQDTVETLLHVKHGPTIICWLLANSPDYFREVCTALIANGERQDEDSIGGKIRNKTLRMLCQMNPSQALMIRAKCVEFCRMPALAILLSMDTVGVGDMVAFVSGLLLGSDQAVRNWFAIFIRNGQKRKNDTQTALQILREELLKQLQNIIRMSLDSALPDAYVVQASAFLRLYSALRCIAGIKFQDDEVSSLVQLLTSRPPPTPAGVRFVSLGLCMLIACPSLIALPEHERKSVAWVQWLVKGETYFENVSGITAYFGEMLLLMAIHFHSNQLPAICDLVCATLGMKVQSRSNNMTRLKQIFTQEIFTEQVVTSHAVRVPVTPNLHAGITGFLPVHCIHQLLKSRAFAKHRVPIKNWIYRQVCSSVAPLHPVLPALIEVYVNSILVPPSSKLYDQTNTNKPLSEDEIRRVFQNSVFGSQFDTKAKLINRVSILTNLITSFNICCILIVSKFFSTRKVLTY
;
A
#
# COMPACT_ATOMS: atom_id res chain seq x y z
N MET A 1 -4.57 -14.50 -41.36
CA MET A 1 -5.60 -13.57 -40.86
C MET A 1 -5.58 -13.65 -39.34
N GLU A 2 -5.49 -12.53 -38.63
CA GLU A 2 -5.58 -12.53 -37.17
C GLU A 2 -7.05 -12.71 -36.76
N PHE A 3 -7.35 -13.76 -36.01
CA PHE A 3 -8.65 -13.98 -35.40
C PHE A 3 -8.93 -12.86 -34.38
N ASN A 4 -9.73 -11.86 -34.78
CA ASN A 4 -9.92 -10.63 -34.02
C ASN A 4 -11.38 -10.15 -34.04
N TYR A 5 -12.25 -10.91 -33.38
CA TYR A 5 -13.62 -10.49 -33.05
C TYR A 5 -13.73 -10.31 -31.54
N PRO A 6 -13.35 -9.13 -31.01
CA PRO A 6 -13.54 -8.83 -29.60
C PRO A 6 -15.03 -8.69 -29.29
N VAL A 7 -15.46 -9.28 -28.17
CA VAL A 7 -16.83 -9.11 -27.67
C VAL A 7 -16.91 -7.74 -26.99
N SER A 8 -17.77 -6.87 -27.50
CA SER A 8 -17.90 -5.51 -26.96
C SER A 8 -18.64 -5.53 -25.60
N PRO A 9 -18.33 -4.59 -24.68
CA PRO A 9 -19.03 -4.50 -23.40
C PRO A 9 -20.54 -4.31 -23.54
N ARG A 10 -20.96 -3.62 -24.60
CA ARG A 10 -22.37 -3.40 -24.94
C ARG A 10 -23.07 -4.72 -25.26
N VAL A 11 -22.47 -5.53 -26.13
CA VAL A 11 -23.02 -6.82 -26.56
C VAL A 11 -23.08 -7.80 -25.39
N PHE A 12 -21.99 -7.91 -24.61
CA PHE A 12 -21.97 -8.80 -23.44
C PHE A 12 -23.03 -8.41 -22.40
N ARG A 13 -23.19 -7.11 -22.12
CA ARG A 13 -24.21 -6.62 -21.19
C ARG A 13 -25.62 -6.87 -21.71
N ALA A 14 -25.88 -6.63 -22.99
CA ALA A 14 -27.18 -6.88 -23.60
C ALA A 14 -27.56 -8.36 -23.48
N LEU A 15 -26.62 -9.27 -23.74
CA LEU A 15 -26.84 -10.70 -23.57
C LEU A 15 -27.04 -11.09 -22.10
N GLN A 16 -26.22 -10.58 -21.18
CA GLN A 16 -26.34 -10.86 -19.75
C GLN A 16 -27.69 -10.43 -19.16
N MET A 17 -28.26 -9.32 -19.66
CA MET A 17 -29.55 -8.79 -19.20
C MET A 17 -30.72 -9.28 -20.04
N VAL A 18 -30.47 -10.12 -21.07
CA VAL A 18 -31.46 -10.58 -22.05
C VAL A 18 -32.20 -9.40 -22.70
N ASP A 19 -31.46 -8.33 -23.04
CA ASP A 19 -31.97 -7.14 -23.70
C ASP A 19 -32.01 -7.33 -25.23
N ILE A 20 -33.16 -7.79 -25.71
CA ILE A 20 -33.36 -8.17 -27.10
C ILE A 20 -33.44 -6.93 -28.01
N GLU A 21 -33.89 -5.80 -27.49
CA GLU A 21 -33.95 -4.55 -28.26
C GLU A 21 -32.54 -4.08 -28.61
N GLU A 22 -31.63 -4.08 -27.64
CA GLU A 22 -30.24 -3.67 -27.87
C GLU A 22 -29.47 -4.68 -28.73
N LEU A 23 -29.73 -5.99 -28.57
CA LEU A 23 -29.17 -7.03 -29.44
C LEU A 23 -29.59 -6.87 -30.90
N SER A 24 -30.82 -6.43 -31.16
CA SER A 24 -31.32 -6.21 -32.53
C SER A 24 -30.62 -5.06 -33.28
N LYS A 25 -30.01 -4.12 -32.54
CA LYS A 25 -29.24 -2.98 -33.09
C LYS A 25 -27.79 -3.32 -33.39
N CYS A 26 -27.32 -4.51 -32.98
CA CYS A 26 -25.95 -4.94 -33.18
C CYS A 26 -25.71 -5.41 -34.61
N SER A 27 -24.49 -5.20 -35.11
CA SER A 27 -24.09 -5.68 -36.43
C SER A 27 -23.84 -7.20 -36.44
N HIS A 28 -23.87 -7.81 -37.63
CA HIS A 28 -23.61 -9.25 -37.76
C HIS A 28 -22.24 -9.68 -37.20
N SER A 29 -21.21 -8.85 -37.33
CA SER A 29 -19.87 -9.12 -36.78
C SER A 29 -19.83 -9.02 -35.26
N GLU A 30 -20.65 -8.15 -34.65
CA GLU A 30 -20.79 -8.06 -33.19
C GLU A 30 -21.58 -9.23 -32.60
N ILE A 31 -22.52 -9.78 -33.35
CA ILE A 31 -23.36 -10.92 -32.93
C ILE A 31 -22.62 -12.26 -33.10
N ARG A 32 -21.72 -12.36 -34.08
CA ARG A 32 -21.00 -13.60 -34.43
C ARG A 32 -20.41 -14.35 -33.22
N PRO A 33 -19.73 -13.70 -32.25
CA PRO A 33 -19.17 -14.37 -31.08
C PRO A 33 -20.19 -14.98 -30.12
N ILE A 34 -21.42 -14.42 -30.06
CA ILE A 34 -22.47 -14.83 -29.12
C ILE A 34 -23.57 -15.67 -29.80
N LEU A 35 -23.38 -15.99 -31.07
CA LEU A 35 -24.36 -16.68 -31.90
C LEU A 35 -24.79 -18.04 -31.31
N PRO A 36 -23.89 -18.90 -30.78
CA PRO A 36 -24.30 -20.16 -30.16
C PRO A 36 -25.34 -20.00 -29.05
N CYS A 37 -25.16 -19.02 -28.16
CA CYS A 37 -26.09 -18.75 -27.08
C CYS A 37 -27.44 -18.27 -27.60
N LEU A 38 -27.46 -17.32 -28.56
CA LEU A 38 -28.71 -16.81 -29.14
C LEU A 38 -29.52 -17.91 -29.86
N VAL A 39 -28.84 -18.79 -30.59
CA VAL A 39 -29.49 -19.93 -31.25
C VAL A 39 -30.09 -20.88 -30.22
N ARG A 40 -29.36 -21.20 -29.14
CA ARG A 40 -29.89 -22.03 -28.05
C ARG A 40 -31.09 -21.39 -27.36
N MET A 41 -31.00 -20.10 -27.01
CA MET A 41 -32.11 -19.35 -26.39
C MET A 41 -33.36 -19.32 -27.27
N SER A 42 -33.21 -19.31 -28.60
CA SER A 42 -34.35 -19.25 -29.52
C SER A 42 -34.96 -20.62 -29.84
N LEU A 43 -34.20 -21.71 -29.73
CA LEU A 43 -34.66 -23.07 -30.06
C LEU A 43 -35.12 -23.87 -28.84
N ILE A 44 -34.49 -23.69 -27.68
CA ILE A 44 -34.87 -24.39 -26.45
C ILE A 44 -36.24 -23.86 -25.96
N SER A 45 -37.09 -24.75 -25.46
CA SER A 45 -38.39 -24.37 -24.90
C SER A 45 -38.20 -23.42 -23.71
N PRO A 46 -38.80 -22.22 -23.72
CA PRO A 46 -38.60 -21.26 -22.66
C PRO A 46 -39.23 -21.77 -21.36
N LEU A 47 -38.55 -21.55 -20.24
CA LEU A 47 -39.07 -21.83 -18.91
C LEU A 47 -40.18 -20.84 -18.52
N ASP A 48 -40.21 -19.67 -19.16
CA ASP A 48 -41.19 -18.61 -18.96
C ASP A 48 -42.12 -18.48 -20.17
N SER A 49 -43.43 -18.38 -19.92
CA SER A 49 -44.49 -18.29 -20.95
C SER A 49 -45.13 -16.91 -21.03
N THR A 50 -44.50 -15.90 -20.42
CA THR A 50 -44.92 -14.51 -20.49
C THR A 50 -44.97 -13.98 -21.94
N LYS A 51 -45.87 -13.01 -22.19
CA LYS A 51 -46.02 -12.38 -23.51
C LYS A 51 -44.72 -11.71 -23.97
N GLU A 52 -44.04 -11.02 -23.06
CA GLU A 52 -42.75 -10.37 -23.32
C GLU A 52 -41.67 -11.38 -23.77
N CYS A 53 -41.59 -12.56 -23.14
CA CYS A 53 -40.67 -13.62 -23.55
C CYS A 53 -41.00 -14.16 -24.96
N SER A 54 -42.28 -14.34 -25.27
CA SER A 54 -42.72 -14.82 -26.59
C SER A 54 -42.45 -13.82 -27.72
N GLU A 55 -42.63 -12.52 -27.45
CA GLU A 55 -42.32 -11.44 -28.39
C GLU A 55 -40.81 -11.30 -28.59
N GLY A 56 -40.04 -11.36 -27.50
CA GLY A 56 -38.58 -11.38 -27.54
C GLY A 56 -38.03 -12.53 -28.38
N ARG A 57 -38.55 -13.75 -28.18
CA ARG A 57 -38.16 -14.92 -28.98
C ARG A 57 -38.42 -14.72 -30.48
N ARG A 58 -39.55 -14.09 -30.83
CA ARG A 58 -39.87 -13.78 -32.23
C ARG A 58 -38.87 -12.79 -32.84
N GLU A 59 -38.51 -11.73 -32.12
CA GLU A 59 -37.51 -10.77 -32.60
C GLU A 59 -36.11 -11.40 -32.71
N LEU A 60 -35.71 -12.27 -31.78
CA LEU A 60 -34.48 -13.06 -31.90
C LEU A 60 -34.47 -13.96 -33.13
N LEU A 61 -35.56 -14.67 -33.41
CA LEU A 61 -35.64 -15.53 -34.61
C LEU A 61 -35.54 -14.73 -35.90
N LYS A 62 -36.13 -13.53 -35.96
CA LYS A 62 -35.96 -12.62 -37.12
C LYS A 62 -34.51 -12.22 -37.30
N LEU A 63 -33.80 -11.88 -36.22
CA LEU A 63 -32.39 -11.55 -36.24
C LEU A 63 -31.52 -12.71 -36.76
N LEU A 64 -31.81 -13.93 -36.31
CA LEU A 64 -31.06 -15.15 -36.66
C LEU A 64 -31.31 -15.61 -38.11
N THR A 65 -32.49 -15.34 -38.67
CA THR A 65 -32.86 -15.79 -40.04
C THR A 65 -31.92 -15.24 -41.12
N ALA A 66 -31.30 -14.08 -40.88
CA ALA A 66 -30.39 -13.43 -41.82
C ALA A 66 -28.93 -13.94 -41.73
N ILE A 67 -28.62 -14.90 -40.85
CA ILE A 67 -27.25 -15.35 -40.56
C ILE A 67 -27.05 -16.80 -41.02
N GLU A 68 -26.20 -17.00 -42.03
CA GLU A 68 -25.92 -18.32 -42.62
C GLU A 68 -25.39 -19.35 -41.59
N HIS A 69 -24.51 -18.91 -40.69
CA HIS A 69 -23.88 -19.72 -39.63
C HIS A 69 -24.89 -20.28 -38.61
N VAL A 70 -26.13 -19.79 -38.58
CA VAL A 70 -27.16 -20.35 -37.68
C VAL A 70 -27.47 -21.80 -38.04
N ASN A 71 -27.49 -22.13 -39.33
CA ASN A 71 -27.82 -23.49 -39.78
C ASN A 71 -26.77 -24.51 -39.33
N SER A 72 -25.49 -24.16 -39.30
CA SER A 72 -24.44 -25.05 -38.80
C SER A 72 -24.56 -25.27 -37.29
N ILE A 73 -24.95 -24.25 -36.53
CA ILE A 73 -25.19 -24.35 -35.09
C ILE A 73 -26.46 -25.19 -34.80
N VAL A 74 -27.53 -25.01 -35.57
CA VAL A 74 -28.75 -25.86 -35.45
C VAL A 74 -28.41 -27.33 -35.72
N ALA A 75 -27.56 -27.60 -36.72
CA ALA A 75 -27.08 -28.95 -36.99
C ALA A 75 -26.28 -29.54 -35.81
N LEU A 76 -25.47 -28.74 -35.11
CA LEU A 76 -24.77 -29.17 -33.90
C LEU A 76 -25.74 -29.50 -32.74
N LEU A 77 -26.82 -28.73 -32.58
CA LEU A 77 -27.83 -28.99 -31.54
C LEU A 77 -28.69 -30.22 -31.82
N SER A 78 -28.69 -30.72 -33.05
CA SER A 78 -29.47 -31.89 -33.46
C SER A 78 -28.73 -33.23 -33.24
N ILE A 79 -27.51 -33.18 -32.68
CA ILE A 79 -26.67 -34.36 -32.42
C ILE A 79 -27.23 -35.17 -31.24
N ASP A 80 -27.10 -36.50 -31.29
CA ASP A 80 -27.37 -37.36 -30.14
C ASP A 80 -26.24 -37.25 -29.10
N PHE A 81 -26.39 -36.31 -28.16
CA PHE A 81 -25.44 -36.07 -27.08
C PHE A 81 -25.32 -37.23 -26.10
N HIS A 82 -26.32 -38.12 -25.99
CA HIS A 82 -26.25 -39.26 -25.08
C HIS A 82 -25.23 -40.30 -25.58
N SER A 83 -25.28 -40.63 -26.86
CA SER A 83 -24.26 -41.51 -27.47
C SER A 83 -22.86 -40.91 -27.37
N LEU A 84 -22.74 -39.60 -27.61
CA LEU A 84 -21.48 -38.88 -27.53
C LEU A 84 -20.91 -38.86 -26.10
N GLU A 85 -21.76 -38.68 -25.10
CA GLU A 85 -21.35 -38.70 -23.68
C GLU A 85 -20.66 -40.03 -23.32
N VAL A 86 -21.21 -41.16 -23.79
CA VAL A 86 -20.62 -42.49 -23.57
C VAL A 86 -19.25 -42.62 -24.25
N ASP A 87 -19.13 -42.14 -25.48
CA ASP A 87 -17.87 -42.18 -26.24
C ASP A 87 -16.79 -41.32 -25.58
N VAL A 88 -17.14 -40.11 -25.12
CA VAL A 88 -16.22 -39.20 -24.43
C VAL A 88 -15.78 -39.78 -23.08
N LYS A 89 -16.68 -40.41 -22.31
CA LYS A 89 -16.31 -41.12 -21.06
C LYS A 89 -15.31 -42.23 -21.33
N ARG A 90 -15.53 -43.01 -22.39
CA ARG A 90 -14.60 -44.09 -22.79
C ARG A 90 -13.22 -43.52 -23.13
N GLU A 91 -13.18 -42.44 -23.90
CA GLU A 91 -11.95 -41.75 -24.27
C GLU A 91 -11.19 -41.21 -23.04
N GLN A 92 -11.88 -40.53 -22.12
CA GLN A 92 -11.30 -40.02 -20.88
C GLN A 92 -10.69 -41.15 -20.04
N GLN A 93 -11.38 -42.28 -19.90
CA GLN A 93 -10.88 -43.45 -19.17
C GLN A 93 -9.64 -44.07 -19.82
N ILE A 94 -9.59 -44.13 -21.15
CA ILE A 94 -8.43 -44.67 -21.87
C ILE A 94 -7.21 -43.77 -21.67
N ARG A 95 -7.39 -42.45 -21.80
CA ARG A 95 -6.31 -41.46 -21.63
C ARG A 95 -5.78 -41.39 -20.19
N GLN A 96 -6.64 -41.59 -19.19
CA GLN A 96 -6.21 -41.72 -17.79
C GLN A 96 -5.32 -42.95 -17.57
N LYS A 97 -5.55 -44.05 -18.30
CA LYS A 97 -4.80 -45.31 -18.13
C LYS A 97 -3.52 -45.40 -18.97
N HIS A 98 -3.52 -44.85 -20.18
CA HIS A 98 -2.45 -45.07 -21.17
C HIS A 98 -1.76 -43.79 -21.66
N GLY A 99 -2.19 -42.60 -21.20
CA GLY A 99 -1.62 -41.31 -21.60
C GLY A 99 -1.97 -40.90 -23.03
N SER A 100 -1.33 -39.83 -23.52
CA SER A 100 -1.64 -39.19 -24.81
C SER A 100 -1.13 -39.93 -26.06
N GLN A 101 -0.47 -41.09 -25.93
CA GLN A 101 0.17 -41.80 -27.06
C GLN A 101 -0.74 -42.81 -27.77
N MET A 102 -1.92 -43.16 -27.22
CA MET A 102 -2.88 -44.02 -27.92
C MET A 102 -3.74 -43.22 -28.90
N GLU A 103 -4.09 -43.86 -30.04
CA GLU A 103 -5.06 -43.33 -30.99
C GLU A 103 -6.40 -43.02 -30.32
N SER A 104 -7.01 -41.90 -30.70
CA SER A 104 -8.29 -41.48 -30.13
C SER A 104 -9.41 -42.43 -30.54
N THR A 105 -10.22 -42.84 -29.57
CA THR A 105 -11.46 -43.58 -29.81
C THR A 105 -12.53 -42.70 -30.44
N LEU A 106 -12.40 -41.37 -30.31
CA LEU A 106 -13.32 -40.38 -30.90
C LEU A 106 -13.01 -40.12 -32.38
N VAL A 107 -11.77 -40.39 -32.82
CA VAL A 107 -11.31 -40.10 -34.18
C VAL A 107 -10.54 -41.30 -34.73
N HIS A 108 -11.19 -42.05 -35.62
CA HIS A 108 -10.55 -43.19 -36.29
C HIS A 108 -9.75 -42.74 -37.53
N SER A 109 -8.46 -43.09 -37.57
CA SER A 109 -7.53 -42.95 -38.70
C SER A 109 -7.54 -41.58 -39.40
N ILE A 110 -6.83 -40.60 -38.85
CA ILE A 110 -6.63 -39.28 -39.48
C ILE A 110 -5.62 -39.44 -40.62
N GLN A 111 -6.07 -39.41 -41.87
CA GLN A 111 -5.18 -39.57 -43.04
C GLN A 111 -4.54 -38.25 -43.49
N ASN A 112 -5.20 -37.10 -43.30
CA ASN A 112 -4.78 -35.80 -43.85
C ASN A 112 -4.79 -34.65 -42.82
N GLY A 113 -4.21 -34.82 -41.63
CA GLY A 113 -4.14 -33.76 -40.60
C GLY A 113 -5.50 -33.33 -40.04
N LEU A 114 -5.53 -32.77 -38.84
CA LEU A 114 -6.81 -32.48 -38.15
C LEU A 114 -7.62 -31.36 -38.82
N ALA A 115 -6.95 -30.33 -39.33
CA ALA A 115 -7.62 -29.17 -39.92
C ALA A 115 -8.37 -29.49 -41.23
N LEU A 116 -7.78 -30.31 -42.09
CA LEU A 116 -8.39 -30.68 -43.38
C LEU A 116 -9.50 -31.73 -43.20
N GLU A 117 -9.36 -32.61 -42.21
CA GLU A 117 -10.45 -33.49 -41.78
C GLU A 117 -11.62 -32.70 -41.19
N PHE A 118 -11.36 -31.65 -40.40
CA PHE A 118 -12.39 -30.78 -39.85
C PHE A 118 -13.23 -30.10 -40.94
N GLU A 119 -12.58 -29.56 -41.98
CA GLU A 119 -13.25 -28.91 -43.10
C GLU A 119 -14.22 -29.86 -43.83
N ARG A 120 -13.79 -31.10 -44.08
CA ARG A 120 -14.56 -32.12 -44.84
C ARG A 120 -15.60 -32.87 -44.02
N SER A 121 -15.63 -32.66 -42.71
CA SER A 121 -16.47 -33.41 -41.77
C SER A 121 -17.86 -32.80 -41.59
N ASP A 122 -18.83 -33.65 -41.25
CA ASP A 122 -20.16 -33.25 -40.79
C ASP A 122 -20.13 -32.72 -39.35
N SER A 123 -21.21 -32.09 -38.89
CA SER A 123 -21.31 -31.47 -37.56
C SER A 123 -20.98 -32.44 -36.42
N THR A 124 -21.36 -33.72 -36.54
CA THR A 124 -21.07 -34.75 -35.54
C THR A 124 -19.58 -35.06 -35.44
N LYS A 125 -18.92 -35.27 -36.60
CA LYS A 125 -17.48 -35.55 -36.63
C LYS A 125 -16.66 -34.32 -36.26
N ARG A 126 -17.08 -33.10 -36.62
CA ARG A 126 -16.47 -31.84 -36.15
C ARG A 126 -16.48 -31.73 -34.63
N LEU A 127 -17.61 -32.04 -33.99
CA LEU A 127 -17.75 -32.08 -32.53
C LEU A 127 -16.78 -33.09 -31.90
N ARG A 128 -16.71 -34.32 -32.43
CA ARG A 128 -15.76 -35.35 -31.95
C ARG A 128 -14.29 -34.94 -32.12
N LEU A 129 -13.93 -34.30 -33.24
CA LEU A 129 -12.57 -33.82 -33.50
C LEU A 129 -12.13 -32.76 -32.47
N VAL A 130 -12.99 -31.75 -32.22
CA VAL A 130 -12.73 -30.70 -31.23
C VAL A 130 -12.60 -31.29 -29.82
N LEU A 131 -13.48 -32.22 -29.46
CA LEU A 131 -13.45 -32.91 -28.16
C LEU A 131 -12.20 -33.79 -27.98
N SER A 132 -11.80 -34.52 -29.02
CA SER A 132 -10.56 -35.29 -29.00
C SER A 132 -9.34 -34.39 -28.77
N GLU A 133 -9.31 -33.25 -29.45
CA GLU A 133 -8.16 -32.34 -29.38
C GLU A 133 -8.06 -31.65 -28.02
N ILE A 134 -9.17 -31.17 -27.46
CA ILE A 134 -9.15 -30.53 -26.12
C ILE A 134 -8.74 -31.54 -25.03
N LEU A 135 -9.21 -32.79 -25.12
CA LEU A 135 -8.82 -33.86 -24.20
C LEU A 135 -7.35 -34.29 -24.38
N SER A 136 -6.85 -34.22 -25.61
CA SER A 136 -5.44 -34.45 -25.92
C SER A 136 -4.55 -33.40 -25.26
N ILE A 137 -4.88 -32.12 -25.42
CA ILE A 137 -4.16 -31.00 -24.79
C ILE A 137 -4.23 -31.13 -23.26
N ALA A 138 -5.41 -31.42 -22.69
CA ALA A 138 -5.57 -31.63 -21.26
C ALA A 138 -4.68 -32.77 -20.73
N SER A 139 -4.58 -33.88 -21.48
CA SER A 139 -3.68 -34.99 -21.14
C SER A 139 -2.20 -34.60 -21.22
N GLN A 140 -1.80 -33.78 -22.20
CA GLN A 140 -0.41 -33.33 -22.35
C GLN A 140 0.02 -32.37 -21.23
N ILE A 141 -0.90 -31.60 -20.68
CA ILE A 141 -0.64 -30.71 -19.53
C ILE A 141 -0.28 -31.56 -18.30
N ASN A 142 -1.03 -32.63 -18.04
CA ASN A 142 -0.79 -33.54 -16.91
C ASN A 142 0.56 -34.29 -17.00
N GLN A 143 1.11 -34.44 -18.20
CA GLN A 143 2.39 -35.13 -18.44
C GLN A 143 3.62 -34.22 -18.32
N HIS A 144 3.45 -32.93 -17.98
CA HIS A 144 4.55 -31.96 -17.78
C HIS A 144 5.54 -31.86 -18.97
N ASN A 145 5.04 -31.71 -20.20
CA ASN A 145 5.86 -31.41 -21.39
C ASN A 145 6.52 -30.01 -21.32
N ASP A 146 7.74 -29.88 -21.87
CA ASP A 146 8.66 -28.71 -21.75
C ASP A 146 8.09 -27.35 -22.21
N THR A 147 7.20 -27.30 -23.22
CA THR A 147 6.62 -26.03 -23.71
C THR A 147 5.32 -25.68 -23.01
N PHE A 148 5.16 -24.44 -22.55
CA PHE A 148 3.90 -23.97 -21.95
C PHE A 148 2.76 -23.97 -22.97
N ILE A 149 2.99 -23.42 -24.17
CA ILE A 149 2.03 -23.48 -25.27
C ILE A 149 2.13 -24.86 -25.93
N LYS A 150 1.00 -25.54 -26.08
CA LYS A 150 0.86 -26.80 -26.81
C LYS A 150 0.48 -26.51 -28.25
N GLN A 151 1.09 -27.24 -29.17
CA GLN A 151 0.76 -27.14 -30.59
C GLN A 151 -0.55 -27.88 -30.87
N SER A 152 -1.39 -27.29 -31.70
CA SER A 152 -2.64 -27.91 -32.14
C SER A 152 -2.97 -27.46 -33.56
N ASP A 153 -3.03 -28.41 -34.47
CA ASP A 153 -3.37 -28.16 -35.87
C ASP A 153 -4.73 -27.46 -36.03
N LEU A 154 -5.68 -27.74 -35.14
CA LEU A 154 -7.03 -27.16 -35.18
C LEU A 154 -7.07 -25.80 -34.51
N PHE A 155 -6.54 -25.68 -33.29
CA PHE A 155 -6.63 -24.45 -32.51
C PHE A 155 -5.59 -23.37 -32.91
N ASP A 156 -4.53 -23.73 -33.61
CA ASP A 156 -3.56 -22.77 -34.15
C ASP A 156 -4.00 -22.18 -35.50
N ASN A 157 -5.00 -22.79 -36.16
CA ASN A 157 -5.50 -22.36 -37.45
C ASN A 157 -6.63 -21.34 -37.32
N GLY A 158 -6.28 -20.06 -37.54
CA GLY A 158 -7.20 -18.93 -37.40
C GLY A 158 -8.44 -18.95 -38.31
N VAL A 159 -8.45 -19.75 -39.38
CA VAL A 159 -9.59 -19.81 -40.32
C VAL A 159 -10.78 -20.56 -39.71
N TYR A 160 -10.52 -21.66 -38.99
CA TYR A 160 -11.58 -22.51 -38.43
C TYR A 160 -11.96 -22.13 -37.00
N LEU A 161 -11.28 -21.14 -36.40
CA LEU A 161 -11.47 -20.80 -34.99
C LEU A 161 -12.89 -20.38 -34.64
N GLU A 162 -13.60 -19.69 -35.55
CA GLU A 162 -14.99 -19.29 -35.28
C GLU A 162 -15.91 -20.52 -35.13
N GLU A 163 -15.80 -21.48 -36.05
CA GLU A 163 -16.56 -22.74 -35.99
C GLU A 163 -16.14 -23.61 -34.80
N VAL A 164 -14.84 -23.65 -34.48
CA VAL A 164 -14.33 -24.36 -33.30
C VAL A 164 -14.91 -23.75 -32.02
N CYS A 165 -15.06 -22.43 -31.93
CA CYS A 165 -15.70 -21.78 -30.80
C CYS A 165 -17.20 -22.13 -30.73
N ASP A 166 -17.91 -22.18 -31.85
CA ASP A 166 -19.32 -22.60 -31.88
C ASP A 166 -19.47 -24.02 -31.34
N VAL A 167 -18.67 -24.95 -31.87
CA VAL A 167 -18.65 -26.36 -31.45
C VAL A 167 -18.35 -26.48 -29.96
N LEU A 168 -17.34 -25.76 -29.44
CA LEU A 168 -17.01 -25.78 -28.02
C LEU A 168 -18.13 -25.20 -27.14
N CYS A 169 -18.77 -24.10 -27.55
CA CYS A 169 -19.88 -23.51 -26.80
C CYS A 169 -21.06 -24.49 -26.68
N ILE A 170 -21.40 -25.20 -27.76
CA ILE A 170 -22.45 -26.22 -27.73
C ILE A 170 -22.01 -27.40 -26.86
N ALA A 171 -20.79 -27.91 -27.04
CA ALA A 171 -20.27 -29.03 -26.27
C ALA A 171 -20.29 -28.77 -24.75
N LEU A 172 -19.84 -27.60 -24.31
CA LEU A 172 -19.81 -27.22 -22.89
C LEU A 172 -21.20 -27.15 -22.27
N ALA A 173 -22.20 -26.77 -23.08
CA ALA A 173 -23.52 -26.55 -22.58
C ALA A 173 -24.42 -27.79 -22.62
N GLU A 174 -24.17 -28.72 -23.56
CA GLU A 174 -24.90 -29.98 -23.67
C GLU A 174 -24.19 -31.14 -22.94
N LEU A 175 -22.89 -31.03 -22.63
CA LEU A 175 -22.11 -32.03 -21.88
C LEU A 175 -21.52 -31.49 -20.55
N PRO A 176 -22.30 -30.82 -19.67
CA PRO A 176 -21.78 -30.19 -18.46
C PRO A 176 -21.21 -31.18 -17.43
N ALA A 177 -21.66 -32.45 -17.46
CA ALA A 177 -21.17 -33.51 -16.58
C ALA A 177 -19.75 -34.00 -16.95
N LEU A 178 -19.30 -33.73 -18.18
CA LEU A 178 -18.01 -34.21 -18.70
C LEU A 178 -16.98 -33.11 -18.91
N LEU A 179 -17.45 -31.91 -19.24
CA LEU A 179 -16.60 -30.75 -19.48
C LEU A 179 -16.94 -29.67 -18.47
N ALA A 180 -16.16 -29.62 -17.40
CA ALA A 180 -16.20 -28.46 -16.52
C ALA A 180 -15.62 -27.25 -17.27
N LEU A 181 -16.36 -26.15 -17.26
CA LEU A 181 -15.94 -24.91 -17.92
C LEU A 181 -14.61 -24.40 -17.34
N GLN A 182 -14.42 -24.50 -16.03
CA GLN A 182 -13.18 -24.09 -15.36
C GLN A 182 -11.95 -24.86 -15.88
N ASP A 183 -12.05 -26.19 -15.95
CA ASP A 183 -10.95 -27.06 -16.42
C ASP A 183 -10.66 -26.86 -17.91
N THR A 184 -11.72 -26.64 -18.70
CA THR A 184 -11.59 -26.33 -20.13
C THR A 184 -10.88 -25.00 -20.33
N VAL A 185 -11.21 -23.99 -19.52
CA VAL A 185 -10.56 -22.67 -19.56
C VAL A 185 -9.08 -22.77 -19.18
N GLU A 186 -8.72 -23.53 -18.14
CA GLU A 186 -7.31 -23.77 -17.80
C GLU A 186 -6.58 -24.48 -18.95
N THR A 187 -7.21 -25.48 -19.58
CA THR A 187 -6.64 -26.16 -20.75
C THR A 187 -6.39 -25.20 -21.91
N LEU A 188 -7.34 -24.29 -22.19
CA LEU A 188 -7.25 -23.32 -23.27
C LEU A 188 -6.16 -22.25 -23.04
N LEU A 189 -5.71 -22.00 -21.81
CA LEU A 189 -4.57 -21.10 -21.56
C LEU A 189 -3.27 -21.60 -22.22
N HIS A 190 -3.18 -22.89 -22.53
CA HIS A 190 -2.04 -23.51 -23.19
C HIS A 190 -2.10 -23.44 -24.73
N VAL A 191 -3.09 -22.77 -25.29
CA VAL A 191 -3.30 -22.66 -26.74
C VAL A 191 -3.00 -21.24 -27.23
N LYS A 192 -2.45 -21.10 -28.44
CA LYS A 192 -2.05 -19.81 -29.01
C LYS A 192 -3.16 -18.75 -29.01
N HIS A 193 -4.38 -19.13 -29.38
CA HIS A 193 -5.55 -18.25 -29.43
C HIS A 193 -6.47 -18.37 -28.20
N GLY A 194 -5.99 -19.06 -27.15
CA GLY A 194 -6.74 -19.34 -25.92
C GLY A 194 -7.47 -18.15 -25.29
N PRO A 195 -6.80 -16.99 -25.05
CA PRO A 195 -7.45 -15.83 -24.44
C PRO A 195 -8.70 -15.35 -25.19
N THR A 196 -8.67 -15.36 -26.54
CA THR A 196 -9.81 -14.93 -27.36
C THR A 196 -10.92 -15.98 -27.34
N ILE A 197 -10.57 -17.26 -27.44
CA ILE A 197 -11.54 -18.37 -27.34
C ILE A 197 -12.27 -18.32 -26.00
N ILE A 198 -11.54 -18.15 -24.89
CA ILE A 198 -12.11 -18.04 -23.53
C ILE A 198 -13.11 -16.86 -23.44
N CYS A 199 -12.84 -15.73 -24.09
CA CYS A 199 -13.78 -14.61 -24.14
C CYS A 199 -15.07 -14.99 -24.87
N TRP A 200 -15.00 -15.71 -26.00
CA TRP A 200 -16.18 -16.22 -26.71
C TRP A 200 -16.97 -17.22 -25.88
N LEU A 201 -16.29 -18.18 -25.22
CA LEU A 201 -16.96 -19.16 -24.35
C LEU A 201 -17.74 -18.47 -23.22
N LEU A 202 -17.10 -17.53 -22.53
CA LEU A 202 -17.75 -16.80 -21.44
C LEU A 202 -18.81 -15.81 -21.92
N ALA A 203 -18.67 -15.25 -23.13
CA ALA A 203 -19.74 -14.47 -23.73
C ALA A 203 -21.00 -15.31 -23.93
N ASN A 204 -20.86 -16.58 -24.34
CA ASN A 204 -21.99 -17.50 -24.49
C ASN A 204 -22.50 -18.12 -23.18
N SER A 205 -21.81 -17.90 -22.06
CA SER A 205 -22.13 -18.45 -20.73
C SER A 205 -21.90 -17.40 -19.63
N PRO A 206 -22.66 -16.28 -19.65
CA PRO A 206 -22.40 -15.13 -18.78
C PRO A 206 -22.54 -15.43 -17.28
N ASP A 207 -23.36 -16.43 -16.91
CA ASP A 207 -23.57 -16.84 -15.51
C ASP A 207 -22.28 -17.35 -14.84
N TYR A 208 -21.41 -18.01 -15.62
CA TYR A 208 -20.15 -18.56 -15.14
C TYR A 208 -19.01 -17.55 -15.10
N PHE A 209 -19.22 -16.31 -15.56
CA PHE A 209 -18.17 -15.29 -15.66
C PHE A 209 -17.43 -15.10 -14.33
N ARG A 210 -18.18 -14.94 -13.23
CA ARG A 210 -17.59 -14.70 -11.90
C ARG A 210 -16.81 -15.91 -11.40
N GLU A 211 -17.37 -17.09 -11.60
CA GLU A 211 -16.78 -18.35 -11.15
C GLU A 211 -15.47 -18.64 -11.87
N VAL A 212 -15.46 -18.53 -13.20
CA VAL A 212 -14.27 -18.74 -14.03
C VAL A 212 -13.20 -17.69 -13.74
N CYS A 213 -13.54 -16.40 -13.63
CA CYS A 213 -12.56 -15.39 -13.24
C CYS A 213 -11.96 -15.67 -11.86
N THR A 214 -12.78 -16.12 -10.90
CA THR A 214 -12.32 -16.48 -9.55
C THR A 214 -11.37 -17.68 -9.60
N ALA A 215 -11.71 -18.73 -10.37
CA ALA A 215 -10.87 -19.91 -10.57
C ALA A 215 -9.52 -19.56 -11.22
N LEU A 216 -9.54 -18.74 -12.29
CA LEU A 216 -8.33 -18.25 -12.95
C LEU A 216 -7.40 -17.53 -11.98
N ILE A 217 -7.92 -16.65 -11.11
CA ILE A 217 -7.10 -15.95 -10.10
C ILE A 217 -6.60 -16.94 -9.04
N ALA A 218 -7.44 -17.85 -8.58
CA ALA A 218 -7.10 -18.86 -7.59
C ALA A 218 -5.99 -19.81 -8.07
N ASN A 219 -5.93 -20.09 -9.38
CA ASN A 219 -4.86 -20.86 -10.03
C ASN A 219 -3.69 -19.99 -10.51
N GLY A 220 -3.82 -18.66 -10.43
CA GLY A 220 -2.80 -17.69 -10.81
C GLY A 220 -1.56 -17.74 -9.91
N GLU A 221 -0.41 -17.30 -10.40
CA GLU A 221 0.80 -17.30 -9.59
C GLU A 221 0.74 -16.23 -8.50
N ARG A 222 1.38 -16.51 -7.36
CA ARG A 222 1.56 -15.50 -6.30
C ARG A 222 2.39 -14.31 -6.78
N GLN A 223 3.26 -14.53 -7.76
CA GLN A 223 4.13 -13.54 -8.42
C GLN A 223 4.11 -13.84 -9.93
N ASP A 224 3.42 -13.04 -10.72
CA ASP A 224 2.95 -13.42 -12.07
C ASP A 224 3.71 -12.78 -13.24
N GLU A 225 4.75 -11.97 -12.99
CA GLU A 225 5.41 -11.21 -14.08
C GLU A 225 6.41 -12.03 -14.93
N ASP A 226 6.86 -13.21 -14.48
CA ASP A 226 7.95 -13.94 -15.14
C ASP A 226 7.49 -15.16 -15.96
N SER A 227 6.42 -15.83 -15.56
CA SER A 227 5.95 -17.02 -16.26
C SER A 227 5.17 -16.68 -17.53
N ILE A 228 5.36 -17.49 -18.57
CA ILE A 228 4.55 -17.40 -19.80
C ILE A 228 3.06 -17.62 -19.46
N GLY A 229 2.76 -18.59 -18.59
CA GLY A 229 1.40 -18.85 -18.12
C GLY A 229 0.79 -17.70 -17.34
N GLY A 230 1.56 -17.04 -16.46
CA GLY A 230 1.12 -15.84 -15.75
C GLY A 230 0.77 -14.70 -16.70
N LYS A 231 1.60 -14.45 -17.72
CA LYS A 231 1.34 -13.43 -18.75
C LYS A 231 0.08 -13.72 -19.58
N ILE A 232 -0.09 -14.97 -20.02
CA ILE A 232 -1.28 -15.37 -20.79
C ILE A 232 -2.53 -15.24 -19.92
N ARG A 233 -2.50 -15.74 -18.69
CA ARG A 233 -3.62 -15.63 -17.74
C ARG A 233 -3.97 -14.18 -17.43
N ASN A 234 -2.97 -13.32 -17.23
CA ASN A 234 -3.16 -11.88 -17.03
C ASN A 234 -3.83 -11.25 -18.25
N LYS A 235 -3.34 -11.55 -19.47
CA LYS A 235 -3.97 -11.12 -20.72
C LYS A 235 -5.43 -11.57 -20.84
N THR A 236 -5.72 -12.85 -20.56
CA THR A 236 -7.08 -13.39 -20.57
C THR A 236 -7.99 -12.63 -19.60
N LEU A 237 -7.60 -12.48 -18.33
CA LEU A 237 -8.40 -11.77 -17.34
C LEU A 237 -8.61 -10.29 -17.70
N ARG A 238 -7.62 -9.63 -18.31
CA ARG A 238 -7.80 -8.27 -18.84
C ARG A 238 -8.80 -8.20 -19.98
N MET A 239 -8.74 -9.13 -20.95
CA MET A 239 -9.72 -9.20 -22.03
C MET A 239 -11.14 -9.46 -21.50
N LEU A 240 -11.28 -10.32 -20.48
CA LEU A 240 -12.57 -10.54 -19.81
C LEU A 240 -13.07 -9.30 -19.05
N CYS A 241 -12.19 -8.54 -18.40
CA CYS A 241 -12.57 -7.27 -17.78
C CYS A 241 -12.94 -6.20 -18.80
N GLN A 242 -12.31 -6.19 -19.97
CA GLN A 242 -12.70 -5.30 -21.07
C GLN A 242 -14.07 -5.68 -21.63
N MET A 243 -14.38 -6.98 -21.71
CA MET A 243 -15.70 -7.48 -22.08
C MET A 243 -16.77 -7.19 -21.03
N ASN A 244 -16.44 -7.25 -19.73
CA ASN A 244 -17.37 -6.88 -18.65
C ASN A 244 -16.73 -5.92 -17.62
N PRO A 245 -16.68 -4.61 -17.93
CA PRO A 245 -16.05 -3.61 -17.05
C PRO A 245 -16.68 -3.52 -15.66
N SER A 246 -17.97 -3.86 -15.53
CA SER A 246 -18.69 -3.81 -14.25
C SER A 246 -18.11 -4.74 -13.19
N GLN A 247 -17.43 -5.82 -13.60
CA GLN A 247 -16.86 -6.82 -12.71
C GLN A 247 -15.37 -6.60 -12.43
N ALA A 248 -14.71 -5.64 -13.07
CA ALA A 248 -13.27 -5.44 -12.94
C ALA A 248 -12.83 -5.11 -11.50
N LEU A 249 -13.63 -4.33 -10.78
CA LEU A 249 -13.38 -4.03 -9.35
C LEU A 249 -13.48 -5.27 -8.46
N MET A 250 -14.42 -6.17 -8.76
CA MET A 250 -14.57 -7.44 -8.05
C MET A 250 -13.37 -8.34 -8.33
N ILE A 251 -12.94 -8.43 -9.58
CA ILE A 251 -11.74 -9.20 -9.98
C ILE A 251 -10.49 -8.64 -9.29
N ARG A 252 -10.33 -7.31 -9.26
CA ARG A 252 -9.26 -6.65 -8.49
C ARG A 252 -9.29 -7.04 -7.02
N ALA A 253 -10.47 -7.02 -6.39
CA ALA A 253 -10.61 -7.43 -4.99
C ALA A 253 -10.24 -8.91 -4.78
N LYS A 254 -10.59 -9.80 -5.72
CA LYS A 254 -10.21 -11.21 -5.68
C LYS A 254 -8.70 -11.45 -5.79
N CYS A 255 -7.98 -10.65 -6.59
CA CYS A 255 -6.50 -10.70 -6.61
C CYS A 255 -5.90 -10.42 -5.23
N VAL A 256 -6.45 -9.43 -4.50
CA VAL A 256 -6.00 -9.07 -3.15
C VAL A 256 -6.38 -10.14 -2.13
N GLU A 257 -7.63 -10.62 -2.18
CA GLU A 257 -8.15 -11.68 -1.31
C GLU A 257 -7.29 -12.96 -1.39
N PHE A 258 -6.95 -13.39 -2.61
CA PHE A 258 -6.11 -14.57 -2.81
C PHE A 258 -4.60 -14.29 -2.73
N CYS A 259 -4.18 -13.03 -2.63
CA CYS A 259 -2.78 -12.61 -2.73
C CYS A 259 -2.08 -13.23 -3.96
N ARG A 260 -2.72 -13.12 -5.12
CA ARG A 260 -2.27 -13.66 -6.41
C ARG A 260 -2.40 -12.62 -7.50
N MET A 261 -1.52 -12.71 -8.48
CA MET A 261 -1.51 -11.85 -9.67
C MET A 261 -1.46 -10.33 -9.35
N PRO A 262 -0.43 -9.85 -8.63
CA PRO A 262 -0.30 -8.43 -8.28
C PRO A 262 -0.21 -7.51 -9.50
N ALA A 263 0.41 -7.96 -10.60
CA ALA A 263 0.48 -7.18 -11.82
C ALA A 263 -0.91 -6.90 -12.40
N LEU A 264 -1.79 -7.91 -12.41
CA LEU A 264 -3.17 -7.75 -12.86
C LEU A 264 -3.94 -6.72 -12.02
N ALA A 265 -3.82 -6.79 -10.68
CA ALA A 265 -4.51 -5.85 -9.79
C ALA A 265 -4.15 -4.37 -10.07
N ILE A 266 -2.90 -4.11 -10.43
CA ILE A 266 -2.42 -2.79 -10.85
C ILE A 266 -2.98 -2.41 -12.22
N LEU A 267 -2.88 -3.29 -13.21
CA LEU A 267 -3.37 -3.02 -14.57
C LEU A 267 -4.89 -2.75 -14.59
N LEU A 268 -5.67 -3.52 -13.82
CA LEU A 268 -7.12 -3.29 -13.71
C LEU A 268 -7.46 -1.95 -13.04
N SER A 269 -6.65 -1.51 -12.08
CA SER A 269 -6.82 -0.21 -11.44
C SER A 269 -6.58 0.95 -12.40
N MET A 270 -5.72 0.75 -13.41
CA MET A 270 -5.51 1.72 -14.50
C MET A 270 -6.68 1.75 -15.48
N ASP A 271 -7.19 0.57 -15.85
CA ASP A 271 -8.17 0.42 -16.91
C ASP A 271 -9.59 0.89 -16.52
N THR A 272 -9.96 0.92 -15.22
CA THR A 272 -11.38 0.95 -14.80
C THR A 272 -11.84 2.10 -13.90
N VAL A 273 -11.04 2.58 -12.95
CA VAL A 273 -11.53 3.49 -11.88
C VAL A 273 -11.05 4.94 -12.06
N GLY A 274 -10.26 5.20 -13.09
CA GLY A 274 -9.63 6.50 -13.25
C GLY A 274 -8.51 6.71 -12.23
N VAL A 275 -7.68 7.69 -12.56
CA VAL A 275 -6.35 7.93 -12.00
C VAL A 275 -6.35 8.22 -10.48
N GLY A 276 -7.47 8.69 -9.91
CA GLY A 276 -7.57 9.06 -8.48
C GLY A 276 -7.56 7.89 -7.48
N ASP A 277 -8.06 6.70 -7.87
CA ASP A 277 -8.19 5.56 -6.95
C ASP A 277 -6.85 4.81 -6.72
N MET A 278 -5.89 4.96 -7.63
CA MET A 278 -4.61 4.23 -7.55
C MET A 278 -3.85 4.53 -6.26
N VAL A 279 -3.77 5.81 -5.86
CA VAL A 279 -3.07 6.21 -4.63
C VAL A 279 -3.72 5.59 -3.40
N ALA A 280 -5.05 5.61 -3.34
CA ALA A 280 -5.81 5.03 -2.23
C ALA A 280 -5.66 3.51 -2.19
N PHE A 281 -5.78 2.85 -3.34
CA PHE A 281 -5.65 1.40 -3.49
C PHE A 281 -4.26 0.91 -3.05
N VAL A 282 -3.18 1.46 -3.62
CA VAL A 282 -1.81 1.03 -3.28
C VAL A 282 -1.45 1.38 -1.84
N SER A 283 -1.93 2.53 -1.34
CA SER A 283 -1.78 2.87 0.08
C SER A 283 -2.48 1.83 0.97
N GLY A 284 -3.69 1.38 0.59
CA GLY A 284 -4.43 0.33 1.28
C GLY A 284 -3.68 -1.00 1.33
N LEU A 285 -3.03 -1.40 0.23
CA LEU A 285 -2.23 -2.63 0.16
C LEU A 285 -1.01 -2.59 1.10
N LEU A 286 -0.34 -1.44 1.24
CA LEU A 286 0.90 -1.32 2.00
C LEU A 286 0.66 -0.92 3.47
N LEU A 287 -0.28 -0.03 3.72
CA LEU A 287 -0.59 0.53 5.05
C LEU A 287 -1.77 -0.17 5.73
N GLY A 288 -2.44 -1.11 5.05
CA GLY A 288 -3.51 -1.91 5.62
C GLY A 288 -3.07 -2.76 6.82
N SER A 289 -4.03 -3.28 7.58
CA SER A 289 -3.74 -4.13 8.74
C SER A 289 -3.20 -5.51 8.34
N ASP A 290 -3.61 -6.03 7.18
CA ASP A 290 -3.27 -7.37 6.71
C ASP A 290 -1.77 -7.49 6.33
N GLN A 291 -1.05 -8.33 7.08
CA GLN A 291 0.37 -8.59 6.86
C GLN A 291 0.63 -9.45 5.63
N ALA A 292 -0.27 -10.37 5.27
CA ALA A 292 -0.13 -11.24 4.11
C ALA A 292 -0.22 -10.42 2.83
N VAL A 293 -1.25 -9.56 2.71
CA VAL A 293 -1.43 -8.64 1.57
C VAL A 293 -0.23 -7.70 1.44
N ARG A 294 0.19 -7.06 2.56
CA ARG A 294 1.35 -6.17 2.57
C ARG A 294 2.62 -6.87 2.09
N ASN A 295 2.90 -8.08 2.59
CA ASN A 295 4.09 -8.84 2.22
C ASN A 295 4.04 -9.28 0.76
N TRP A 296 2.90 -9.79 0.30
CA TRP A 296 2.67 -10.20 -1.08
C TRP A 296 2.97 -9.07 -2.07
N PHE A 297 2.40 -7.89 -1.82
CA PHE A 297 2.59 -6.73 -2.68
C PHE A 297 4.02 -6.16 -2.56
N ALA A 298 4.60 -6.14 -1.36
CA ALA A 298 5.99 -5.72 -1.18
C ALA A 298 6.99 -6.61 -1.94
N ILE A 299 6.77 -7.92 -1.98
CA ILE A 299 7.60 -8.86 -2.74
C ILE A 299 7.51 -8.56 -4.25
N PHE A 300 6.30 -8.30 -4.75
CA PHE A 300 6.08 -7.91 -6.14
C PHE A 300 6.91 -6.68 -6.54
N ILE A 301 6.84 -5.61 -5.74
CA ILE A 301 7.61 -4.38 -5.97
C ILE A 301 9.12 -4.67 -5.94
N ARG A 302 9.62 -5.49 -5.01
CA ARG A 302 11.05 -5.83 -4.90
C ARG A 302 11.57 -6.65 -6.08
N ASN A 303 10.76 -7.58 -6.56
CA ASN A 303 11.11 -8.43 -7.70
C ASN A 303 11.08 -7.61 -9.00
N GLY A 304 10.09 -6.74 -9.17
CA GLY A 304 9.96 -5.86 -10.33
C GLY A 304 11.18 -4.97 -10.58
N GLN A 305 11.79 -4.43 -9.53
CA GLN A 305 12.92 -3.50 -9.65
C GLN A 305 14.26 -4.15 -10.04
N LYS A 306 14.39 -5.48 -9.92
CA LYS A 306 15.61 -6.19 -10.31
C LYS A 306 15.72 -6.35 -11.83
N ARG A 307 14.62 -6.10 -12.55
CA ARG A 307 14.55 -6.29 -14.01
C ARG A 307 15.19 -5.11 -14.74
N LYS A 308 15.88 -5.40 -15.84
CA LYS A 308 16.41 -4.38 -16.76
C LYS A 308 15.27 -3.76 -17.56
N ASN A 309 15.38 -2.47 -17.85
CA ASN A 309 14.35 -1.56 -18.39
C ASN A 309 13.80 -1.90 -19.80
N ASP A 310 14.05 -3.09 -20.37
CA ASP A 310 13.76 -3.38 -21.77
C ASP A 310 12.30 -3.81 -22.03
N THR A 311 11.45 -3.92 -20.99
CA THR A 311 10.03 -4.27 -21.15
C THR A 311 9.17 -3.45 -20.19
N GLN A 312 8.07 -2.88 -20.69
CA GLN A 312 7.12 -2.08 -19.90
C GLN A 312 6.37 -3.02 -18.92
N THR A 313 6.89 -3.17 -17.71
CA THR A 313 6.30 -4.01 -16.63
C THR A 313 5.12 -3.30 -15.97
N ALA A 314 4.25 -4.05 -15.26
CA ALA A 314 3.14 -3.43 -14.53
C ALA A 314 3.65 -2.51 -13.41
N LEU A 315 4.82 -2.83 -12.82
CA LEU A 315 5.50 -1.91 -11.90
C LEU A 315 5.92 -0.61 -12.59
N GLN A 316 6.48 -0.66 -13.80
CA GLN A 316 6.90 0.54 -14.51
C GLN A 316 5.70 1.43 -14.87
N ILE A 317 4.59 0.82 -15.31
CA ILE A 317 3.31 1.52 -15.55
C ILE A 317 2.81 2.21 -14.27
N LEU A 318 2.88 1.53 -13.12
CA LEU A 318 2.53 2.13 -11.83
C LEU A 318 3.41 3.33 -11.50
N ARG A 319 4.72 3.23 -11.70
CA ARG A 319 5.66 4.35 -11.43
C ARG A 319 5.39 5.54 -12.33
N GLU A 320 5.20 5.31 -13.62
CA GLU A 320 4.89 6.35 -14.60
C GLU A 320 3.61 7.09 -14.24
N GLU A 321 2.55 6.38 -13.85
CA GLU A 321 1.29 7.01 -13.46
C GLU A 321 1.41 7.80 -12.15
N LEU A 322 2.04 7.22 -11.12
CA LEU A 322 2.27 7.92 -9.85
C LEU A 322 3.12 9.18 -10.04
N LEU A 323 4.16 9.11 -10.88
CA LEU A 323 5.01 10.25 -11.21
C LEU A 323 4.23 11.32 -11.98
N LYS A 324 3.42 10.92 -12.97
CA LYS A 324 2.56 11.82 -13.74
C LYS A 324 1.57 12.57 -12.84
N GLN A 325 0.92 11.87 -11.90
CA GLN A 325 0.03 12.51 -10.94
C GLN A 325 0.77 13.47 -9.99
N LEU A 326 1.95 13.06 -9.50
CA LEU A 326 2.80 13.90 -8.67
C LEU A 326 3.20 15.18 -9.40
N GLN A 327 3.63 15.07 -10.66
CA GLN A 327 3.96 16.21 -11.51
C GLN A 327 2.76 17.11 -11.79
N ASN A 328 1.55 16.56 -11.93
CA ASN A 328 0.34 17.36 -12.07
C ASN A 328 0.07 18.23 -10.82
N ILE A 329 0.24 17.68 -9.61
CA ILE A 329 0.10 18.46 -8.37
C ILE A 329 1.13 19.58 -8.33
N ILE A 330 2.38 19.28 -8.68
CA ILE A 330 3.48 20.25 -8.71
C ILE A 330 3.20 21.37 -9.72
N ARG A 331 2.66 21.05 -10.90
CA ARG A 331 2.29 22.06 -11.91
C ARG A 331 1.22 23.03 -11.41
N MET A 332 0.35 22.58 -10.51
CA MET A 332 -0.66 23.44 -9.88
C MET A 332 -0.08 24.31 -8.75
N SER A 333 1.14 24.01 -8.27
CA SER A 333 1.86 24.85 -7.30
C SER A 333 2.63 25.97 -7.98
N LEU A 334 2.01 27.14 -8.12
CA LEU A 334 2.67 28.36 -8.60
C LEU A 334 3.58 28.92 -7.51
N ASP A 335 4.80 29.33 -7.85
CA ASP A 335 5.81 29.90 -6.92
C ASP A 335 6.07 29.07 -5.65
N SER A 336 6.01 27.74 -5.78
CA SER A 336 6.10 26.80 -4.65
C SER A 336 4.99 26.96 -3.60
N ALA A 337 3.87 27.62 -3.90
CA ALA A 337 2.70 27.66 -3.03
C ALA A 337 1.72 26.55 -3.41
N LEU A 338 1.43 25.65 -2.47
CA LEU A 338 0.51 24.53 -2.69
C LEU A 338 -0.93 25.00 -2.45
N PRO A 339 -1.86 24.89 -3.41
CA PRO A 339 -3.25 25.27 -3.20
C PRO A 339 -3.94 24.33 -2.20
N ASP A 340 -4.85 24.87 -1.36
CA ASP A 340 -5.53 24.11 -0.29
C ASP A 340 -6.23 22.83 -0.81
N ALA A 341 -6.83 22.91 -2.01
CA ALA A 341 -7.48 21.79 -2.67
C ALA A 341 -6.57 20.56 -2.90
N TYR A 342 -5.26 20.77 -3.06
CA TYR A 342 -4.30 19.70 -3.35
C TYR A 342 -3.48 19.25 -2.13
N VAL A 343 -3.60 19.92 -0.97
CA VAL A 343 -2.80 19.61 0.23
C VAL A 343 -3.06 18.19 0.74
N VAL A 344 -4.32 17.75 0.73
CA VAL A 344 -4.70 16.40 1.17
C VAL A 344 -4.15 15.35 0.21
N GLN A 345 -4.27 15.60 -1.10
CA GLN A 345 -3.75 14.70 -2.13
C GLN A 345 -2.22 14.61 -2.04
N ALA A 346 -1.52 15.73 -1.91
CA ALA A 346 -0.08 15.79 -1.72
C ALA A 346 0.36 15.01 -0.47
N SER A 347 -0.37 15.16 0.64
CA SER A 347 -0.12 14.39 1.88
C SER A 347 -0.28 12.88 1.67
N ALA A 348 -1.27 12.46 0.88
CA ALA A 348 -1.46 11.05 0.53
C ALA A 348 -0.28 10.52 -0.30
N PHE A 349 0.23 11.31 -1.25
CA PHE A 349 1.44 10.96 -2.01
C PHE A 349 2.68 10.81 -1.13
N LEU A 350 2.93 11.75 -0.20
CA LEU A 350 4.06 11.65 0.72
C LEU A 350 4.00 10.37 1.55
N ARG A 351 2.80 10.01 2.04
CA ARG A 351 2.60 8.75 2.77
C ARG A 351 2.79 7.53 1.88
N LEU A 352 2.26 7.53 0.67
CA LEU A 352 2.40 6.42 -0.27
C LEU A 352 3.86 6.18 -0.66
N TYR A 353 4.59 7.22 -1.08
CA TYR A 353 6.00 7.10 -1.43
C TYR A 353 6.87 6.67 -0.24
N SER A 354 6.54 7.16 0.96
CA SER A 354 7.17 6.65 2.20
C SER A 354 6.89 5.16 2.40
N ALA A 355 5.66 4.69 2.19
CA ALA A 355 5.31 3.27 2.30
C ALA A 355 6.03 2.41 1.26
N LEU A 356 6.06 2.85 0.00
CA LEU A 356 6.78 2.18 -1.09
C LEU A 356 8.27 2.04 -0.76
N ARG A 357 8.88 3.07 -0.16
CA ARG A 357 10.30 3.05 0.19
C ARG A 357 10.60 2.23 1.44
N CYS A 358 9.83 2.39 2.50
CA CYS A 358 10.12 1.83 3.81
C CYS A 358 9.60 0.40 3.97
N ILE A 359 8.46 0.07 3.36
CA ILE A 359 7.83 -1.26 3.43
C ILE A 359 8.23 -2.08 2.20
N ALA A 360 7.94 -1.57 1.01
CA ALA A 360 8.21 -2.30 -0.23
C ALA A 360 9.68 -2.25 -0.63
N GLY A 361 10.47 -1.30 -0.12
CA GLY A 361 11.90 -1.22 -0.42
C GLY A 361 12.19 -0.72 -1.84
N ILE A 362 11.32 0.13 -2.41
CA ILE A 362 11.54 0.72 -3.72
C ILE A 362 12.76 1.64 -3.72
N LYS A 363 13.59 1.57 -4.77
CA LYS A 363 14.62 2.56 -5.06
C LYS A 363 14.03 3.61 -6.00
N PHE A 364 13.99 4.86 -5.54
CA PHE A 364 13.51 5.96 -6.37
C PHE A 364 14.44 6.22 -7.56
N GLN A 365 13.84 6.57 -8.70
CA GLN A 365 14.51 7.08 -9.88
C GLN A 365 14.76 8.60 -9.73
N ASP A 366 15.69 9.16 -10.50
CA ASP A 366 16.11 10.56 -10.37
C ASP A 366 14.95 11.55 -10.61
N ASP A 367 14.05 11.25 -11.54
CA ASP A 367 12.85 12.06 -11.82
C ASP A 367 11.85 12.04 -10.66
N GLU A 368 11.68 10.88 -10.02
CA GLU A 368 10.85 10.73 -8.82
C GLU A 368 11.45 11.49 -7.64
N VAL A 369 12.77 11.37 -7.42
CA VAL A 369 13.48 12.11 -6.36
C VAL A 369 13.33 13.62 -6.55
N SER A 370 13.56 14.11 -7.77
CA SER A 370 13.44 15.53 -8.10
C SER A 370 12.03 16.06 -7.85
N SER A 371 11.01 15.33 -8.31
CA SER A 371 9.60 15.69 -8.12
C SER A 371 9.19 15.64 -6.65
N LEU A 372 9.64 14.62 -5.90
CA LEU A 372 9.36 14.49 -4.46
C LEU A 372 10.00 15.62 -3.66
N VAL A 373 11.25 15.98 -3.94
CA VAL A 373 11.92 17.11 -3.27
C VAL A 373 11.18 18.42 -3.59
N GLN A 374 10.77 18.63 -4.84
CA GLN A 374 9.98 19.80 -5.22
C GLN A 374 8.65 19.87 -4.47
N LEU A 375 7.91 18.76 -4.38
CA LEU A 375 6.67 18.71 -3.61
C LEU A 375 6.94 18.99 -2.12
N LEU A 376 7.92 18.32 -1.51
CA LEU A 376 8.30 18.50 -0.10
C LEU A 376 8.62 19.94 0.24
N THR A 377 9.32 20.63 -0.66
CA THR A 377 9.73 22.03 -0.46
C THR A 377 8.64 23.06 -0.80
N SER A 378 7.42 22.60 -1.11
CA SER A 378 6.27 23.47 -1.32
C SER A 378 5.77 24.08 -0.01
N ARG A 379 5.16 25.26 -0.09
CA ARG A 379 4.60 26.07 1.00
C ARG A 379 3.10 25.84 1.06
N PRO A 380 2.59 25.11 2.05
CA PRO A 380 1.16 24.91 2.20
C PRO A 380 0.49 26.13 2.84
N PRO A 381 -0.84 26.26 2.72
CA PRO A 381 -1.61 27.25 3.47
C PRO A 381 -1.58 26.93 4.98
N PRO A 382 -1.81 27.92 5.86
CA PRO A 382 -1.84 27.74 7.31
C PRO A 382 -3.15 27.06 7.79
N THR A 383 -3.44 25.88 7.24
CA THR A 383 -4.58 25.03 7.59
C THR A 383 -4.10 23.79 8.36
N PRO A 384 -4.98 23.09 9.11
CA PRO A 384 -4.61 21.84 9.78
C PRO A 384 -4.06 20.79 8.81
N ALA A 385 -4.60 20.76 7.58
CA ALA A 385 -4.11 19.90 6.51
C ALA A 385 -2.69 20.29 6.07
N GLY A 386 -2.41 21.60 5.97
CA GLY A 386 -1.07 22.11 5.68
C GLY A 386 -0.04 21.77 6.76
N VAL A 387 -0.41 21.91 8.03
CA VAL A 387 0.44 21.49 9.17
C VAL A 387 0.77 20.01 9.08
N ARG A 388 -0.23 19.16 8.82
CA ARG A 388 -0.04 17.72 8.66
C ARG A 388 0.87 17.39 7.46
N PHE A 389 0.71 18.10 6.34
CA PHE A 389 1.58 17.96 5.18
C PHE A 389 3.06 18.23 5.53
N VAL A 390 3.33 19.32 6.25
CA VAL A 390 4.68 19.67 6.72
C VAL A 390 5.27 18.56 7.61
N SER A 391 4.50 18.09 8.62
CA SER A 391 4.94 17.02 9.51
C SER A 391 5.28 15.73 8.75
N LEU A 392 4.43 15.35 7.77
CA LEU A 392 4.68 14.20 6.90
C LEU A 392 5.94 14.40 6.05
N GLY A 393 6.15 15.61 5.52
CA GLY A 393 7.32 15.94 4.71
C GLY A 393 8.62 15.85 5.49
N LEU A 394 8.64 16.39 6.72
CA LEU A 394 9.78 16.26 7.64
C LEU A 394 10.08 14.79 7.96
N CYS A 395 9.07 13.99 8.26
CA CYS A 395 9.26 12.56 8.50
C CYS A 395 9.74 11.80 7.26
N MET A 396 9.29 12.18 6.06
CA MET A 396 9.71 11.55 4.81
C MET A 396 11.19 11.84 4.51
N LEU A 397 11.64 13.10 4.66
CA LEU A 397 13.06 13.45 4.53
C LEU A 397 13.94 12.58 5.45
N ILE A 398 13.42 12.28 6.64
CA ILE A 398 14.10 11.46 7.64
C ILE A 398 14.08 9.97 7.28
N ALA A 399 12.92 9.46 6.88
CA ALA A 399 12.75 8.05 6.52
C ALA A 399 13.46 7.69 5.21
N CYS A 400 13.63 8.66 4.31
CA CYS A 400 14.15 8.48 2.95
C CYS A 400 15.39 9.37 2.66
N PRO A 401 16.58 9.01 3.19
CA PRO A 401 17.80 9.82 3.00
C PRO A 401 18.25 9.95 1.54
N SER A 402 17.79 9.07 0.64
CA SER A 402 18.08 9.18 -0.79
C SER A 402 17.59 10.48 -1.42
N LEU A 403 16.61 11.15 -0.79
CA LEU A 403 16.08 12.43 -1.27
C LEU A 403 17.09 13.58 -1.16
N ILE A 404 18.02 13.50 -0.20
CA ILE A 404 19.06 14.52 0.03
C ILE A 404 20.44 14.02 -0.39
N ALA A 405 20.51 12.97 -1.21
CA ALA A 405 21.80 12.42 -1.65
C ALA A 405 22.55 13.40 -2.58
N LEU A 406 21.83 14.20 -3.37
CA LEU A 406 22.40 15.23 -4.23
C LEU A 406 22.51 16.57 -3.49
N PRO A 407 23.64 17.30 -3.59
CA PRO A 407 23.85 18.57 -2.88
C PRO A 407 22.81 19.65 -3.17
N GLU A 408 22.25 19.68 -4.39
CA GLU A 408 21.22 20.64 -4.76
C GLU A 408 19.90 20.37 -4.03
N HIS A 409 19.49 19.10 -3.93
CA HIS A 409 18.30 18.70 -3.19
C HIS A 409 18.47 18.89 -1.69
N GLU A 410 19.67 18.63 -1.18
CA GLU A 410 20.02 18.91 0.21
C GLU A 410 19.83 20.41 0.51
N ARG A 411 20.45 21.29 -0.29
CA ARG A 411 20.35 22.75 -0.13
C ARG A 411 18.91 23.24 -0.13
N LYS A 412 18.09 22.76 -1.08
CA LYS A 412 16.65 23.10 -1.16
C LYS A 412 15.89 22.63 0.10
N SER A 413 16.15 21.41 0.55
CA SER A 413 15.52 20.84 1.76
C SER A 413 15.92 21.62 3.01
N VAL A 414 17.19 21.97 3.16
CA VAL A 414 17.69 22.79 4.29
C VAL A 414 17.06 24.18 4.29
N ALA A 415 17.01 24.85 3.13
CA ALA A 415 16.38 26.17 3.01
C ALA A 415 14.88 26.13 3.37
N TRP A 416 14.17 25.06 2.99
CA TRP A 416 12.77 24.85 3.35
C TRP A 416 12.60 24.63 4.86
N VAL A 417 13.42 23.79 5.50
CA VAL A 417 13.35 23.61 6.96
C VAL A 417 13.68 24.91 7.69
N GLN A 418 14.68 25.67 7.24
CA GLN A 418 14.99 26.99 7.82
C GLN A 418 13.82 27.97 7.66
N TRP A 419 13.09 27.92 6.55
CA TRP A 419 11.87 28.68 6.36
C TRP A 419 10.78 28.27 7.37
N LEU A 420 10.60 26.98 7.63
CA LEU A 420 9.65 26.49 8.65
C LEU A 420 9.97 27.01 10.05
N VAL A 421 11.24 27.01 10.44
CA VAL A 421 11.67 27.54 11.75
C VAL A 421 11.32 29.02 11.90
N LYS A 422 11.51 29.81 10.82
CA LYS A 422 11.16 31.24 10.82
C LYS A 422 9.64 31.47 10.75
N GLY A 423 8.90 30.54 10.15
CA GLY A 423 7.47 30.63 9.92
C GLY A 423 6.59 30.14 11.07
N GLU A 424 7.15 29.57 12.13
CA GLU A 424 6.42 29.01 13.28
C GLU A 424 5.39 30.01 13.84
N THR A 425 5.79 31.27 14.04
CA THR A 425 4.92 32.34 14.55
C THR A 425 3.79 32.72 13.59
N TYR A 426 4.02 32.62 12.27
CA TYR A 426 3.00 32.92 11.26
C TYR A 426 1.92 31.85 11.24
N PHE A 427 2.30 30.56 11.32
CA PHE A 427 1.34 29.46 11.35
C PHE A 427 0.54 29.43 12.67
N GLU A 428 1.18 29.71 13.82
CA GLU A 428 0.49 29.80 15.12
C GLU A 428 -0.55 30.92 15.17
N ASN A 429 -0.18 32.12 14.68
CA ASN A 429 -1.04 33.31 14.77
C ASN A 429 -2.26 33.24 13.84
N VAL A 430 -2.16 32.53 12.71
CA VAL A 430 -3.22 32.48 11.69
C VAL A 430 -4.14 31.27 11.85
N SER A 431 -3.61 30.11 12.25
CA SER A 431 -4.41 28.88 12.32
C SER A 431 -5.19 28.72 13.63
N GLY A 432 -4.85 29.48 14.69
CA GLY A 432 -5.49 29.36 16.01
C GLY A 432 -5.26 28.01 16.70
N ILE A 433 -4.42 27.15 16.10
CA ILE A 433 -4.02 25.84 16.60
C ILE A 433 -2.54 25.96 16.94
N THR A 434 -2.15 25.53 18.14
CA THR A 434 -0.73 25.41 18.53
C THR A 434 0.01 24.64 17.44
N ALA A 435 1.01 25.25 16.80
CA ALA A 435 1.64 24.69 15.62
C ALA A 435 2.50 23.46 16.00
N TYR A 436 1.86 22.29 16.06
CA TYR A 436 2.47 21.01 16.46
C TYR A 436 3.76 20.66 15.70
N PHE A 437 3.98 21.21 14.49
CA PHE A 437 5.21 20.96 13.73
C PHE A 437 6.43 21.69 14.28
N GLY A 438 6.27 22.86 14.91
CA GLY A 438 7.37 23.60 15.55
C GLY A 438 7.89 22.85 16.77
N GLU A 439 6.97 22.38 17.60
CA GLU A 439 7.27 21.45 18.72
C GLU A 439 7.93 20.16 18.23
N MET A 440 7.45 19.59 17.12
CA MET A 440 8.03 18.40 16.50
C MET A 440 9.45 18.63 15.98
N LEU A 441 9.72 19.78 15.33
CA LEU A 441 11.06 20.17 14.87
C LEU A 441 12.02 20.33 16.04
N LEU A 442 11.58 20.99 17.11
CA LEU A 442 12.35 21.16 18.32
C LEU A 442 12.63 19.80 18.99
N LEU A 443 11.61 18.95 19.14
CA LEU A 443 11.73 17.61 19.70
C LEU A 443 12.71 16.76 18.89
N MET A 444 12.62 16.80 17.55
CA MET A 444 13.58 16.13 16.67
C MET A 444 15.00 16.66 16.84
N ALA A 445 15.19 17.98 16.89
CA ALA A 445 16.50 18.60 17.10
C ALA A 445 17.13 18.14 18.44
N ILE A 446 16.34 18.14 19.50
CA ILE A 446 16.72 17.63 20.82
C ILE A 446 17.14 16.17 20.76
N HIS A 447 16.38 15.32 20.08
CA HIS A 447 16.70 13.91 19.95
C HIS A 447 18.00 13.69 19.17
N PHE A 448 18.25 14.47 18.13
CA PHE A 448 19.50 14.42 17.38
C PHE A 448 20.70 14.85 18.24
N HIS A 449 20.59 15.93 19.03
CA HIS A 449 21.62 16.37 19.97
C HIS A 449 21.87 15.36 21.09
N SER A 450 20.82 14.70 21.58
CA SER A 450 20.90 13.66 22.61
C SER A 450 21.30 12.27 22.10
N ASN A 451 21.50 12.13 20.78
CA ASN A 451 21.79 10.86 20.11
C ASN A 451 20.73 9.77 20.36
N GLN A 452 19.48 10.16 20.61
CA GLN A 452 18.34 9.27 20.86
C GLN A 452 17.64 8.90 19.54
N LEU A 453 18.37 8.23 18.65
CA LEU A 453 17.85 7.83 17.34
C LEU A 453 16.57 6.97 17.41
N PRO A 454 16.41 6.02 18.35
CA PRO A 454 15.18 5.23 18.45
C PRO A 454 13.91 6.07 18.65
N ALA A 455 13.99 7.13 19.47
CA ALA A 455 12.85 8.00 19.72
C ALA A 455 12.46 8.82 18.47
N ILE A 456 13.43 9.18 17.62
CA ILE A 456 13.17 9.78 16.31
C ILE A 456 12.46 8.77 15.42
N CYS A 457 12.91 7.52 15.41
CA CYS A 457 12.26 6.47 14.65
C CYS A 457 10.81 6.27 15.10
N ASP A 458 10.54 6.24 16.39
CA ASP A 458 9.19 6.09 16.94
C ASP A 458 8.29 7.27 16.54
N LEU A 459 8.80 8.51 16.62
CA LEU A 459 8.10 9.71 16.17
C LEU A 459 7.77 9.67 14.67
N VAL A 460 8.75 9.27 13.85
CA VAL A 460 8.57 9.12 12.39
C VAL A 460 7.55 8.02 12.09
N CYS A 461 7.62 6.89 12.80
CA CYS A 461 6.67 5.79 12.62
C CYS A 461 5.25 6.20 12.99
N ALA A 462 5.08 6.92 14.11
CA ALA A 462 3.79 7.43 14.57
C ALA A 462 3.19 8.44 13.58
N THR A 463 4.01 9.35 13.07
CA THR A 463 3.55 10.42 12.15
C THR A 463 3.19 9.88 10.76
N LEU A 464 4.00 8.97 10.22
CA LEU A 464 3.72 8.33 8.92
C LEU A 464 2.64 7.24 9.01
N GLY A 465 2.42 6.69 10.21
CA GLY A 465 1.52 5.57 10.47
C GLY A 465 2.05 4.25 9.93
N MET A 466 3.37 4.05 9.94
CA MET A 466 4.03 2.84 9.43
C MET A 466 5.32 2.54 10.19
N LYS A 467 5.72 1.26 10.28
CA LYS A 467 7.00 0.89 10.89
C LYS A 467 8.14 1.11 9.90
N VAL A 468 9.01 2.07 10.20
CA VAL A 468 10.21 2.38 9.42
C VAL A 468 11.42 1.67 10.03
N GLN A 469 12.01 0.74 9.31
CA GLN A 469 13.32 0.17 9.67
C GLN A 469 14.43 1.12 9.19
N SER A 470 14.69 2.20 9.93
CA SER A 470 15.82 3.08 9.61
C SER A 470 17.12 2.45 10.14
N ARG A 471 18.13 2.34 9.27
CA ARG A 471 19.49 1.94 9.69
C ARG A 471 20.19 3.17 10.29
N SER A 472 20.90 3.01 11.39
CA SER A 472 21.60 4.10 12.10
C SER A 472 22.49 4.97 11.20
N ASN A 473 23.18 4.38 10.22
CA ASN A 473 24.06 5.09 9.27
C ASN A 473 23.33 6.10 8.38
N ASN A 474 22.04 5.87 8.11
CA ASN A 474 21.23 6.73 7.24
C ASN A 474 20.88 8.07 7.89
N MET A 475 20.96 8.15 9.22
CA MET A 475 20.58 9.33 9.99
C MET A 475 21.74 10.28 10.26
N THR A 476 22.98 9.90 9.94
CA THR A 476 24.18 10.68 10.29
C THR A 476 24.22 12.03 9.57
N ARG A 477 23.92 12.07 8.27
CA ARG A 477 23.90 13.33 7.50
C ARG A 477 22.78 14.26 7.97
N LEU A 478 21.58 13.72 8.16
CA LEU A 478 20.45 14.48 8.72
C LEU A 478 20.74 15.00 10.12
N LYS A 479 21.38 14.18 10.97
CA LYS A 479 21.85 14.62 12.29
C LYS A 479 22.79 15.81 12.16
N GLN A 480 23.77 15.77 11.26
CA GLN A 480 24.67 16.91 11.02
C GLN A 480 23.89 18.15 10.58
N ILE A 481 23.04 18.05 9.58
CA ILE A 481 22.20 19.15 9.09
C ILE A 481 21.37 19.76 10.23
N PHE A 482 20.65 18.94 10.99
CA PHE A 482 19.81 19.41 12.10
C PHE A 482 20.64 20.02 13.22
N THR A 483 21.75 19.41 13.62
CA THR A 483 22.53 19.86 14.80
C THR A 483 23.54 20.97 14.51
N GLN A 484 24.00 21.12 13.26
CA GLN A 484 25.06 22.04 12.88
C GLN A 484 24.57 23.20 12.01
N GLU A 485 23.57 22.99 11.16
CA GLU A 485 23.15 24.00 10.17
C GLU A 485 21.80 24.66 10.49
N ILE A 486 20.85 23.90 11.04
CA ILE A 486 19.48 24.39 11.28
C ILE A 486 19.28 24.75 12.76
N PHE A 487 19.46 23.76 13.64
CA PHE A 487 19.25 23.88 15.07
C PHE A 487 20.57 23.66 15.80
N THR A 488 21.44 24.67 15.73
CA THR A 488 22.70 24.66 16.48
C THR A 488 22.43 24.46 17.97
N GLU A 489 23.41 23.93 18.70
CA GLU A 489 23.33 23.74 20.16
C GLU A 489 22.85 25.03 20.86
N GLN A 490 23.30 26.19 20.39
CA GLN A 490 22.88 27.50 20.90
C GLN A 490 21.38 27.77 20.72
N VAL A 491 20.83 27.52 19.53
CA VAL A 491 19.41 27.77 19.19
C VAL A 491 18.50 26.81 19.95
N VAL A 492 18.85 25.52 20.02
CA VAL A 492 18.06 24.54 20.79
C VAL A 492 18.06 24.90 22.27
N THR A 493 19.20 25.31 22.81
CA THR A 493 19.32 25.72 24.22
C THR A 493 18.47 26.94 24.53
N SER A 494 18.42 27.94 23.64
CA SER A 494 17.61 29.15 23.86
C SER A 494 16.09 28.86 23.79
N HIS A 495 15.67 27.96 22.91
CA HIS A 495 14.27 27.53 22.81
C HIS A 495 13.84 26.58 23.94
N ALA A 496 14.76 25.79 24.49
CA ALA A 496 14.47 24.81 25.54
C ALA A 496 13.80 25.42 26.79
N VAL A 497 14.07 26.69 27.12
CA VAL A 497 13.46 27.39 28.27
C VAL A 497 11.96 27.68 28.05
N ARG A 498 11.52 27.78 26.79
CA ARG A 498 10.12 28.08 26.42
C ARG A 498 9.23 26.84 26.36
N VAL A 499 9.84 25.64 26.30
CA VAL A 499 9.10 24.37 26.27
C VAL A 499 8.27 24.24 27.54
N PRO A 500 6.98 23.86 27.47
CA PRO A 500 6.16 23.68 28.66
C PRO A 500 6.71 22.55 29.54
N VAL A 501 6.53 22.70 30.85
CA VAL A 501 6.86 21.65 31.82
C VAL A 501 5.87 20.50 31.67
N THR A 502 6.32 19.27 31.92
CA THR A 502 5.44 18.09 31.94
C THR A 502 4.56 18.13 33.19
N PRO A 503 3.22 18.27 33.05
CA PRO A 503 2.32 18.29 34.20
C PRO A 503 2.20 16.90 34.82
N ASN A 504 2.07 16.84 36.15
CA ASN A 504 1.91 15.60 36.93
C ASN A 504 2.96 14.52 36.62
N LEU A 505 4.23 14.91 36.48
CA LEU A 505 5.32 13.99 36.15
C LEU A 505 5.50 12.93 37.25
N HIS A 506 5.34 11.65 36.90
CA HIS A 506 5.46 10.50 37.80
C HIS A 506 6.12 9.29 37.11
N ALA A 507 6.50 8.26 37.87
CA ALA A 507 7.26 7.09 37.41
C ALA A 507 6.55 6.23 36.35
N GLY A 508 5.22 6.33 36.25
CA GLY A 508 4.41 5.61 35.26
C GLY A 508 4.40 6.25 33.87
N ILE A 509 4.86 7.50 33.73
CA ILE A 509 4.92 8.16 32.42
C ILE A 509 6.13 7.61 31.65
N THR A 510 5.85 6.98 30.51
CA THR A 510 6.86 6.43 29.61
C THR A 510 7.03 7.33 28.37
N GLY A 511 8.17 7.20 27.69
CA GLY A 511 8.51 8.00 26.50
C GLY A 511 9.49 9.13 26.78
N PHE A 512 9.90 9.82 25.72
CA PHE A 512 10.87 10.91 25.82
C PHE A 512 10.17 12.25 26.04
N LEU A 513 10.10 12.63 27.31
CA LEU A 513 9.50 13.87 27.80
C LEU A 513 10.48 15.06 27.72
N PRO A 514 9.99 16.32 27.70
CA PRO A 514 10.82 17.53 27.81
C PRO A 514 11.88 17.48 28.93
N VAL A 515 11.56 16.84 30.06
CA VAL A 515 12.51 16.68 31.18
C VAL A 515 13.78 15.92 30.80
N HIS A 516 13.72 14.95 29.88
CA HIS A 516 14.89 14.21 29.39
C HIS A 516 15.78 15.08 28.51
N CYS A 517 15.17 15.96 27.71
CA CYS A 517 15.87 16.97 26.92
C CYS A 517 16.69 17.88 27.82
N ILE A 518 16.03 18.50 28.80
CA ILE A 518 16.66 19.48 29.68
C ILE A 518 17.78 18.82 30.47
N HIS A 519 17.58 17.58 30.93
CA HIS A 519 18.63 16.78 31.57
C HIS A 519 19.85 16.61 30.66
N GLN A 520 19.64 16.25 29.38
CA GLN A 520 20.75 16.06 28.45
C GLN A 520 21.48 17.36 28.11
N LEU A 521 20.76 18.46 27.86
CA LEU A 521 21.36 19.78 27.60
C LEU A 521 22.12 20.31 28.81
N LEU A 522 21.64 20.04 30.03
CA LEU A 522 22.39 20.33 31.26
C LEU A 522 23.64 19.45 31.37
N LYS A 523 23.55 18.17 31.01
CA LYS A 523 24.67 17.23 31.04
C LYS A 523 25.79 17.63 30.06
N SER A 524 25.44 18.15 28.89
CA SER A 524 26.39 18.71 27.92
C SER A 524 26.90 20.12 28.27
N ARG A 525 26.43 20.69 29.40
CA ARG A 525 26.71 22.08 29.83
C ARG A 525 26.27 23.15 28.81
N ALA A 526 25.32 22.86 27.92
CA ALA A 526 24.88 23.77 26.87
C ALA A 526 24.32 25.10 27.42
N PHE A 527 23.52 25.05 28.50
CA PHE A 527 22.98 26.23 29.18
C PHE A 527 24.07 27.17 29.74
N ALA A 528 25.14 26.59 30.28
CA ALA A 528 26.28 27.37 30.77
C ALA A 528 27.08 27.96 29.60
N LYS A 529 27.39 27.15 28.59
CA LYS A 529 28.14 27.54 27.39
C LYS A 529 27.48 28.69 26.62
N HIS A 530 26.15 28.69 26.51
CA HIS A 530 25.39 29.67 25.75
C HIS A 530 24.69 30.74 26.60
N ARG A 531 24.98 30.79 27.90
CA ARG A 531 24.42 31.79 28.84
C ARG A 531 22.89 31.85 28.85
N VAL A 532 22.23 30.70 28.77
CA VAL A 532 20.76 30.60 28.83
C VAL A 532 20.31 30.19 30.24
N PRO A 533 19.50 31.01 30.95
CA PRO A 533 19.04 30.70 32.30
C PRO A 533 17.89 29.69 32.30
N ILE A 534 18.09 28.51 32.91
CA ILE A 534 17.07 27.44 32.95
C ILE A 534 16.39 27.28 34.33
N LYS A 535 16.82 28.04 35.35
CA LYS A 535 16.33 27.94 36.74
C LYS A 535 14.80 27.87 36.85
N ASN A 536 14.10 28.81 36.23
CA ASN A 536 12.65 28.94 36.34
C ASN A 536 11.92 27.71 35.79
N TRP A 537 12.44 27.14 34.70
CA TRP A 537 11.89 25.94 34.10
C TRP A 537 12.06 24.73 35.03
N ILE A 538 13.26 24.53 35.59
CA ILE A 538 13.56 23.45 36.54
C ILE A 538 12.64 23.57 37.76
N TYR A 539 12.50 24.78 38.31
CA TYR A 539 11.61 25.04 39.44
C TYR A 539 10.16 24.64 39.13
N ARG A 540 9.61 25.12 38.00
CA ARG A 540 8.24 24.78 37.57
C ARG A 540 8.05 23.28 37.35
N GLN A 541 9.04 22.59 36.77
CA GLN A 541 8.97 21.15 36.53
C GLN A 541 8.96 20.36 37.82
N VAL A 542 9.79 20.75 38.80
CA VAL A 542 9.81 20.12 40.13
C VAL A 542 8.47 20.33 40.83
N CYS A 543 7.90 21.54 40.80
CA CYS A 543 6.57 21.83 41.35
C CYS A 543 5.44 21.04 40.65
N SER A 544 5.61 20.69 39.38
CA SER A 544 4.62 19.95 38.58
C SER A 544 4.80 18.43 38.62
N SER A 545 5.70 17.91 39.46
CA SER A 545 5.96 16.47 39.60
C SER A 545 5.20 15.88 40.79
N VAL A 546 4.74 14.63 40.67
CA VAL A 546 3.95 13.93 41.70
C VAL A 546 4.56 12.56 42.02
N ALA A 547 4.27 12.03 43.21
CA ALA A 547 4.73 10.71 43.61
C ALA A 547 3.92 9.60 42.91
N PRO A 548 4.53 8.45 42.55
CA PRO A 548 5.97 8.12 42.64
C PRO A 548 6.82 8.92 41.65
N LEU A 549 8.00 9.38 42.07
CA LEU A 549 8.85 10.27 41.26
C LEU A 549 9.39 9.60 40.00
N HIS A 550 9.44 10.34 38.89
CA HIS A 550 10.04 9.86 37.65
C HIS A 550 11.56 9.66 37.78
N PRO A 551 12.15 8.55 37.31
CA PRO A 551 13.58 8.21 37.50
C PRO A 551 14.59 9.26 37.01
N VAL A 552 14.21 10.06 36.00
CA VAL A 552 15.06 11.14 35.46
C VAL A 552 15.16 12.36 36.38
N LEU A 553 14.19 12.58 37.26
CA LEU A 553 14.10 13.81 38.04
C LEU A 553 15.26 13.96 39.04
N PRO A 554 15.68 12.90 39.78
CA PRO A 554 16.90 12.96 40.58
C PRO A 554 18.17 13.27 39.79
N ALA A 555 18.34 12.62 38.63
CA ALA A 555 19.49 12.87 37.76
C ALA A 555 19.51 14.30 37.20
N LEU A 556 18.34 14.83 36.82
CA LEU A 556 18.19 16.22 36.38
C LEU A 556 18.66 17.21 37.44
N ILE A 557 18.17 17.05 38.68
CA ILE A 557 18.53 17.91 39.80
C ILE A 557 20.02 17.81 40.10
N GLU A 558 20.57 16.59 40.09
CA GLU A 558 21.99 16.39 40.33
C GLU A 558 22.87 17.14 39.31
N VAL A 559 22.55 17.01 38.02
CA VAL A 559 23.29 17.68 36.93
C VAL A 559 23.08 19.19 36.97
N TYR A 560 21.87 19.66 37.28
CA TYR A 560 21.59 21.08 37.47
C TYR A 560 22.45 21.68 38.59
N VAL A 561 22.53 21.01 39.74
CA VAL A 561 23.35 21.48 40.85
C VAL A 561 24.85 21.40 40.51
N ASN A 562 25.30 20.35 39.82
CA ASN A 562 26.68 20.26 39.33
C ASN A 562 27.02 21.40 38.36
N SER A 563 26.06 21.87 37.56
CA SER A 563 26.24 23.03 36.67
C SER A 563 26.40 24.36 37.40
N ILE A 564 25.97 24.45 38.66
CA ILE A 564 26.13 25.62 39.54
C ILE A 564 27.45 25.54 40.29
N LEU A 565 27.83 24.34 40.76
CA LEU A 565 29.02 24.12 41.60
C LEU A 565 30.33 24.07 40.81
N VAL A 566 30.30 23.53 39.58
CA VAL A 566 31.52 23.28 38.79
C VAL A 566 31.61 24.28 37.64
N PRO A 567 32.42 25.35 37.76
CA PRO A 567 32.59 26.31 36.67
C PRO A 567 33.16 25.64 35.41
N PRO A 568 32.87 26.19 34.21
CA PRO A 568 33.52 25.74 32.98
C PRO A 568 35.03 25.98 33.06
N SER A 569 35.82 25.00 32.64
CA SER A 569 37.28 24.94 32.79
C SER A 569 38.08 25.99 32.00
N SER A 570 37.43 26.90 31.25
CA SER A 570 38.12 27.95 30.50
C SER A 570 38.20 29.24 31.33
N LYS A 571 39.42 29.62 31.70
CA LYS A 571 39.81 30.87 32.40
C LYS A 571 39.52 32.17 31.62
N LEU A 572 38.55 32.20 30.72
CA LEU A 572 38.27 33.30 29.78
C LEU A 572 36.85 33.88 29.90
N TYR A 573 36.03 33.42 30.85
CA TYR A 573 34.69 33.98 31.05
C TYR A 573 34.57 34.58 32.44
N ASP A 574 34.43 35.89 32.49
CA ASP A 574 34.13 36.65 33.69
C ASP A 574 32.97 36.05 34.50
N GLN A 575 33.16 36.10 35.81
CA GLN A 575 32.43 35.44 36.87
C GLN A 575 30.94 35.81 36.92
N THR A 576 30.10 35.10 36.18
CA THR A 576 28.71 34.85 36.61
C THR A 576 28.29 33.45 36.16
N ASN A 577 28.02 32.55 37.11
CA ASN A 577 27.35 31.30 36.79
C ASN A 577 25.96 31.63 36.24
N THR A 578 25.72 31.32 34.96
CA THR A 578 24.43 31.52 34.27
C THR A 578 23.26 30.92 35.06
N ASN A 579 23.48 29.75 35.66
CA ASN A 579 22.52 29.07 36.51
C ASN A 579 22.67 29.55 37.96
N LYS A 580 21.61 30.14 38.50
CA LYS A 580 21.54 30.56 39.90
C LYS A 580 20.91 29.47 40.75
N PRO A 581 21.30 29.33 42.02
CA PRO A 581 20.60 28.42 42.93
C PRO A 581 19.12 28.83 43.12
N LEU A 582 18.29 27.85 43.46
CA LEU A 582 16.91 28.09 43.90
C LEU A 582 16.96 28.90 45.21
N SER A 583 16.09 29.89 45.36
CA SER A 583 16.00 30.71 46.58
C SER A 583 15.41 29.91 47.74
N GLU A 584 15.64 30.36 48.97
CA GLU A 584 15.11 29.70 50.17
C GLU A 584 13.58 29.62 50.14
N ASP A 585 12.88 30.65 49.65
CA ASP A 585 11.42 30.66 49.52
C ASP A 585 10.89 29.73 48.42
N GLU A 586 11.65 29.56 47.33
CA GLU A 586 11.33 28.58 46.28
C GLU A 586 11.51 27.16 46.80
N ILE A 587 12.62 26.91 47.51
CA ILE A 587 12.89 25.65 48.20
C ILE A 587 11.73 25.35 49.16
N ARG A 588 11.41 26.26 50.10
CA ARG A 588 10.30 26.11 51.06
C ARG A 588 8.97 25.78 50.37
N ARG A 589 8.63 26.42 49.24
CA ARG A 589 7.40 26.13 48.49
C ARG A 589 7.37 24.73 47.86
N VAL A 590 8.50 24.21 47.39
CA VAL A 590 8.60 22.81 46.95
C VAL A 590 8.35 21.85 48.13
N PHE A 591 8.73 22.25 49.35
CA PHE A 591 8.58 21.46 50.58
C PHE A 591 7.22 21.60 51.29
N GLN A 592 6.38 22.59 50.96
CA GLN A 592 5.09 22.82 51.62
C GLN A 592 4.13 21.62 51.51
N ASN A 593 4.22 20.85 50.42
CA ASN A 593 3.41 19.64 50.21
C ASN A 593 4.08 18.34 50.69
N SER A 594 5.26 18.44 51.31
CA SER A 594 6.01 17.30 51.86
C SER A 594 5.83 17.22 53.39
N VAL A 595 5.99 16.04 53.98
CA VAL A 595 5.90 15.82 55.44
C VAL A 595 6.86 16.74 56.22
N PHE A 596 7.94 17.22 55.62
CA PHE A 596 8.86 18.20 56.21
C PHE A 596 8.30 19.62 56.30
N GLY A 597 7.37 20.02 55.42
CA GLY A 597 6.71 21.34 55.50
C GLY A 597 5.93 21.51 56.81
N SER A 598 5.30 20.43 57.30
CA SER A 598 4.64 20.43 58.61
C SER A 598 5.57 20.58 59.81
N GLN A 599 6.88 20.39 59.65
CA GLN A 599 7.86 20.59 60.72
C GLN A 599 8.43 22.02 60.77
N PHE A 600 8.32 22.80 59.70
CA PHE A 600 8.79 24.19 59.69
C PHE A 600 7.81 25.15 60.39
N ASP A 601 6.54 24.77 60.53
CA ASP A 601 5.48 25.68 61.01
C ASP A 601 4.96 25.44 62.42
N THR A 602 5.43 24.44 63.19
CA THR A 602 4.91 24.30 64.58
C THR A 602 5.84 23.60 65.56
N LYS A 603 6.20 24.35 66.62
CA LYS A 603 6.23 23.80 67.99
C LYS A 603 4.92 23.04 68.22
N ALA A 604 5.02 21.81 68.72
CA ALA A 604 3.94 20.96 69.22
C ALA A 604 3.14 20.15 68.17
N LYS A 605 3.56 18.90 67.94
CA LYS A 605 2.99 17.71 68.60
C LYS A 605 3.58 16.44 67.95
N LEU A 606 4.22 15.66 68.80
CA LEU A 606 4.61 14.29 68.52
C LEU A 606 3.37 13.39 68.68
N ILE A 607 3.27 12.34 67.86
CA ILE A 607 2.71 10.99 68.12
C ILE A 607 1.76 10.49 67.00
N ASN A 608 2.15 9.32 66.47
CA ASN A 608 1.40 8.32 65.70
C ASN A 608 1.09 8.58 64.23
N ARG A 609 1.98 8.06 63.36
CA ARG A 609 1.66 7.14 62.24
C ARG A 609 2.93 6.56 61.63
N VAL A 610 3.45 5.49 62.22
CA VAL A 610 4.50 4.64 61.66
C VAL A 610 3.82 3.37 61.16
N SER A 611 3.80 3.13 59.83
CA SER A 611 3.88 1.78 59.23
C SER A 611 3.65 1.67 57.70
N ILE A 612 3.32 2.73 56.95
CA ILE A 612 3.11 2.60 55.46
C ILE A 612 4.01 3.53 54.61
N LEU A 613 4.81 4.40 55.24
CA LEU A 613 5.50 5.51 54.54
C LEU A 613 6.99 5.28 54.24
N THR A 614 7.57 4.15 54.61
CA THR A 614 9.04 3.94 54.58
C THR A 614 9.64 3.83 53.17
N ASN A 615 8.86 3.45 52.15
CA ASN A 615 9.33 3.38 50.75
C ASN A 615 8.96 4.63 49.92
N LEU A 616 7.99 5.43 50.35
CA LEU A 616 7.63 6.71 49.71
C LEU A 616 8.55 7.87 50.13
N ILE A 617 9.14 7.77 51.32
CA ILE A 617 9.96 8.81 51.94
C ILE A 617 11.38 8.85 51.38
N THR A 618 11.96 7.74 50.93
CA THR A 618 13.38 7.66 50.57
C THR A 618 13.71 8.36 49.24
N SER A 619 12.92 8.21 48.19
CA SER A 619 13.24 8.80 46.87
C SER A 619 13.07 10.32 46.82
N PHE A 620 12.01 10.86 47.46
CA PHE A 620 11.81 12.31 47.59
C PHE A 620 12.87 12.91 48.52
N ASN A 621 13.16 12.26 49.66
CA ASN A 621 14.23 12.70 50.55
C ASN A 621 15.62 12.68 49.93
N ILE A 622 15.97 11.74 49.04
CA ILE A 622 17.29 11.75 48.39
C ILE A 622 17.45 12.97 47.47
N CYS A 623 16.40 13.31 46.71
CA CYS A 623 16.37 14.53 45.91
C CYS A 623 16.49 15.79 46.77
N CYS A 624 15.72 15.83 47.86
CA CYS A 624 15.70 16.92 48.82
C CYS A 624 17.01 17.06 49.60
N ILE A 625 17.64 15.95 50.00
CA ILE A 625 18.95 15.89 50.65
C ILE A 625 20.03 16.28 49.66
N LEU A 626 19.96 15.89 48.38
CA LEU A 626 20.91 16.33 47.36
C LEU A 626 20.82 17.84 47.10
N ILE A 627 19.60 18.39 47.04
CA ILE A 627 19.39 19.85 46.92
C ILE A 627 19.96 20.55 48.15
N VAL A 628 19.60 20.13 49.37
CA VAL A 628 20.02 20.78 50.62
C VAL A 628 21.52 20.58 50.89
N SER A 629 22.05 19.37 50.78
CA SER A 629 23.46 19.02 51.00
C SER A 629 24.38 19.81 50.05
N LYS A 630 24.03 19.88 48.76
CA LYS A 630 24.82 20.64 47.80
C LYS A 630 24.59 22.16 47.91
N PHE A 631 23.41 22.62 48.34
CA PHE A 631 23.16 24.04 48.65
C PHE A 631 24.03 24.53 49.82
N PHE A 632 24.16 23.73 50.87
CA PHE A 632 25.11 23.99 51.97
C PHE A 632 26.58 23.91 51.52
N SER A 633 26.89 23.08 50.52
CA SER A 633 28.21 23.04 49.89
C SER A 633 28.52 24.34 49.11
N THR A 634 27.55 24.90 48.35
CA THR A 634 27.70 26.22 47.70
C THR A 634 27.94 27.36 48.69
N ARG A 635 27.33 27.33 49.89
CA ARG A 635 27.60 28.34 50.93
C ARG A 635 29.06 28.34 51.36
N LYS A 636 29.71 27.17 51.46
CA LYS A 636 31.15 27.08 51.78
C LYS A 636 32.07 27.59 50.66
N VAL A 637 31.63 27.51 49.41
CA VAL A 637 32.42 27.94 48.23
C VAL A 637 32.28 29.44 47.95
N LEU A 638 31.17 30.08 48.34
CA LEU A 638 30.93 31.52 48.17
C LEU A 638 31.37 32.37 49.38
N THR A 639 31.87 31.76 50.46
CA THR A 639 32.42 32.44 51.65
C THR A 639 33.95 32.40 51.74
N TYR A 640 34.65 32.17 50.62
CA TYR A 640 36.09 32.38 50.51
C TYR A 640 36.41 33.32 49.35
#